data_AF-A0A4Y6Q1B7-F1
#
_entry.id   AF-A0A4Y6Q1B7-F1
#
_cell.length_a   1.000
_cell.length_b   1.000
_cell.length_c   1.000
_cell.angle_alpha   90.00
_cell.angle_beta   90.00
_cell.angle_gamma   90.00
#
_symmetry.space_group_name_H-M   'P 1'
#
loop_
_entity.id
_entity.type
_entity.pdbx_description
1 polymer ?
#
loop_
_entity_poly.entity_id
_entity_poly.type
_entity_poly.pdbx_seq_one_letter_code
_entity_poly.pdbx_strand_id
1 'polypeptide(L)'
;MLEDVRRAARSGFSYILVAGLIVIFAFFFGVPADSCGGGAPGARRHVASVAGEDVHTDDLNVIYNRVYGTRDRGDEAQIQRQQAQALKAYLIIELLAHKAREAGLRVSDEEFKAFMANPATHLSSFETTNYMRSPMNIPELRAAYGNQGSWDGTFYKRYVQNMLRVSLPDYEQFKREEMLARKYLTLMEMQIGVLPQEVENLDQIRNTKLNLEFVKFQPEQLAEHVQVTDEQVQQFIANNKDKVEKYYEENQADYETPEKLAVRRIYIERGAEVDGKTAEQRFTEAKKRIEGGEDFATVAGEINDALKAEQGFMKLTSAENMSQDIVEALEGVEVGDFREIKNDTEFMLVKLEERQEAVKTPLADVQNEIARDLLQQEKVDELVAKMSEKLVAKAKEAGSLEKALAELEPKMNGEGEGTDAEGEGEKGALAIVAPDTLPWSAVEVGTTGEFTLEGQDLSSMFRGQLPPGVSLGRSPWDRIPKIGQSRKLAVDAFTKLTEEKPLAEKPYAVNDTKVVVRLKSKTTPDASADKAEGGDEKPAAGADDELLAELRDEKVQGLLGRWELLFASPSMDYGPWLEQQYEQAVKSGVIDLESANDPMVAMIDPTAVAATAEGAEGAPVELSPTEAPAQKEAGDEKE
;
A
#
# COMPACT_ATOMS: atom_id res chain seq x y z
N MET A 1 -46.75 43.93 -57.34
CA MET A 1 -45.67 43.36 -56.51
C MET A 1 -45.84 41.88 -56.18
N LEU A 2 -46.86 41.43 -55.44
CA LEU A 2 -47.06 39.99 -55.19
C LEU A 2 -47.48 39.18 -56.44
N GLU A 3 -48.17 39.80 -57.39
CA GLU A 3 -48.49 39.18 -58.68
C GLU A 3 -47.28 39.13 -59.64
N ASP A 4 -46.40 40.13 -59.58
CA ASP A 4 -45.15 40.14 -60.36
C ASP A 4 -44.16 39.08 -59.87
N VAL A 5 -44.12 38.83 -58.55
CA VAL A 5 -43.35 37.74 -57.92
C VAL A 5 -43.92 36.36 -58.31
N ARG A 6 -45.25 36.20 -58.38
CA ARG A 6 -45.88 34.96 -58.88
C ARG A 6 -45.63 34.71 -60.37
N ARG A 7 -45.57 35.77 -61.18
CA ARG A 7 -45.28 35.66 -62.62
C ARG A 7 -43.82 35.32 -62.89
N ALA A 8 -42.90 35.87 -62.08
CA ALA A 8 -41.48 35.51 -62.11
C ALA A 8 -41.25 34.06 -61.65
N ALA A 9 -41.97 33.57 -60.63
CA ALA A 9 -41.87 32.19 -60.13
C ALA A 9 -42.30 31.10 -61.14
N ARG A 10 -43.03 31.45 -62.21
CA ARG A 10 -43.43 30.54 -63.30
C ARG A 10 -42.55 30.65 -64.55
N SER A 11 -41.52 31.48 -64.54
CA SER A 11 -40.56 31.55 -65.64
C SER A 11 -39.57 30.37 -65.59
N GLY A 12 -39.20 29.82 -66.74
CA GLY A 12 -38.26 28.68 -66.81
C GLY A 12 -36.90 28.95 -66.15
N PHE A 13 -36.54 30.21 -65.97
CA PHE A 13 -35.32 30.64 -65.27
C PHE A 13 -35.37 30.33 -63.75
N SER A 14 -36.55 30.37 -63.14
CA SER A 14 -36.75 30.09 -61.71
C SER A 14 -36.51 28.62 -61.37
N TYR A 15 -36.86 27.71 -62.29
CA TYR A 15 -36.56 26.28 -62.14
C TYR A 15 -35.07 25.98 -62.26
N ILE A 16 -34.33 26.73 -63.08
CA ILE A 16 -32.87 26.59 -63.20
C ILE A 16 -32.18 27.11 -61.93
N LEU A 17 -32.68 28.19 -61.33
CA LEU A 17 -32.17 28.71 -60.06
C LEU A 17 -32.43 27.76 -58.89
N VAL A 18 -33.64 27.19 -58.81
CA VAL A 18 -33.97 26.18 -57.78
C VAL A 18 -33.21 24.87 -58.02
N ALA A 19 -33.08 24.41 -59.26
CA ALA A 19 -32.28 23.22 -59.58
C ALA A 19 -30.79 23.44 -59.28
N GLY A 20 -30.25 24.62 -59.59
CA GLY A 20 -28.89 25.01 -59.23
C GLY A 20 -28.69 25.05 -57.71
N LEU A 21 -29.67 25.58 -56.96
CA LEU A 21 -29.63 25.61 -55.50
C LEU A 21 -29.77 24.22 -54.88
N ILE A 22 -30.59 23.33 -55.47
CA ILE A 22 -30.70 21.92 -55.08
C ILE A 22 -29.39 21.18 -55.37
N VAL A 23 -28.73 21.43 -56.51
CA VAL A 23 -27.42 20.84 -56.83
C VAL A 23 -26.34 21.35 -55.88
N ILE A 24 -26.34 22.64 -55.55
CA ILE A 24 -25.42 23.21 -54.56
C ILE A 24 -25.68 22.62 -53.17
N PHE A 25 -26.94 22.46 -52.74
CA PHE A 25 -27.25 21.79 -51.47
C PHE A 25 -26.92 20.30 -51.50
N ALA A 26 -27.13 19.60 -52.62
CA ALA A 26 -26.77 18.19 -52.76
C ALA A 26 -25.24 17.98 -52.73
N PHE A 27 -24.45 18.92 -53.27
CA PHE A 27 -22.98 18.84 -53.29
C PHE A 27 -22.31 19.41 -52.04
N PHE A 28 -22.86 20.45 -51.40
CA PHE A 28 -22.29 21.06 -50.20
C PHE A 28 -22.90 20.54 -48.88
N PHE A 29 -24.12 20.01 -48.90
CA PHE A 29 -24.83 19.54 -47.69
C PHE A 29 -25.28 18.07 -47.74
N GLY A 30 -25.09 17.36 -48.86
CA GLY A 30 -25.33 15.92 -48.96
C GLY A 30 -26.82 15.54 -49.03
N VAL A 31 -27.16 14.64 -49.95
CA VAL A 31 -28.44 13.92 -49.96
C VAL A 31 -28.38 12.89 -48.83
N PRO A 32 -29.41 12.70 -47.98
CA PRO A 32 -29.42 11.64 -46.99
C PRO A 32 -29.63 10.31 -47.72
N ALA A 33 -28.53 9.75 -48.20
CA ALA A 33 -28.43 8.36 -48.59
C ALA A 33 -27.84 7.63 -47.39
N ASP A 34 -28.68 6.83 -46.73
CA ASP A 34 -28.22 5.77 -45.83
C ASP A 34 -27.16 4.94 -46.56
N SER A 35 -26.08 4.62 -45.84
CA SER A 35 -24.94 3.80 -46.27
C SER A 35 -23.96 4.43 -47.27
N CYS A 36 -22.85 4.99 -46.74
CA CYS A 36 -21.47 4.70 -47.17
C CYS A 36 -20.49 5.56 -46.36
N GLY A 37 -19.73 4.89 -45.47
CA GLY A 37 -18.36 5.26 -45.06
C GLY A 37 -18.10 6.68 -44.56
N GLY A 38 -18.18 6.87 -43.24
CA GLY A 38 -17.71 8.08 -42.54
C GLY A 38 -18.80 8.70 -41.66
N GLY A 39 -19.10 8.05 -40.53
CA GLY A 39 -20.20 8.45 -39.64
C GLY A 39 -20.00 9.84 -39.04
N ALA A 40 -21.05 10.66 -39.11
CA ALA A 40 -21.15 11.88 -38.33
C ALA A 40 -21.02 11.57 -36.82
N PRO A 41 -20.43 12.47 -36.01
CA PRO A 41 -20.42 12.31 -34.56
C PRO A 41 -21.88 12.21 -34.04
N GLY A 42 -22.27 11.02 -33.55
CA GLY A 42 -23.61 10.77 -33.00
C GLY A 42 -24.57 9.94 -33.87
N ALA A 43 -24.10 9.26 -34.91
CA ALA A 43 -24.94 8.27 -35.61
C ALA A 43 -25.26 7.06 -34.68
N ARG A 44 -26.56 6.73 -34.56
CA ARG A 44 -27.05 5.54 -33.86
C ARG A 44 -26.50 4.29 -34.54
N ARG A 45 -25.56 3.63 -33.87
CA ARG A 45 -24.82 2.48 -34.41
C ARG A 45 -24.96 1.32 -33.44
N HIS A 46 -25.21 0.13 -33.98
CA HIS A 46 -25.20 -1.12 -33.22
C HIS A 46 -23.78 -1.45 -32.73
N VAL A 47 -23.66 -1.83 -31.47
CA VAL A 47 -22.36 -2.09 -30.80
C VAL A 47 -22.30 -3.46 -30.14
N ALA A 48 -23.43 -4.02 -29.75
CA ALA A 48 -23.54 -5.34 -29.14
C ALA A 48 -25.00 -5.80 -29.14
N SER A 49 -25.24 -7.05 -28.77
CA SER A 49 -26.54 -7.51 -28.31
C SER A 49 -26.40 -8.22 -26.96
N VAL A 50 -27.47 -8.21 -26.17
CA VAL A 50 -27.54 -8.92 -24.88
C VAL A 50 -28.89 -9.58 -24.75
N ALA A 51 -28.89 -10.91 -24.57
CA ALA A 51 -30.09 -11.74 -24.51
C ALA A 51 -31.07 -11.52 -25.71
N GLY A 52 -30.52 -11.23 -26.89
CA GLY A 52 -31.29 -10.98 -28.11
C GLY A 52 -31.84 -9.56 -28.27
N GLU A 53 -31.50 -8.63 -27.36
CA GLU A 53 -31.79 -7.20 -27.49
C GLU A 53 -30.58 -6.45 -28.05
N ASP A 54 -30.80 -5.64 -29.08
CA ASP A 54 -29.76 -4.86 -29.75
C ASP A 54 -29.38 -3.60 -28.96
N VAL A 55 -28.08 -3.45 -28.69
CA VAL A 55 -27.52 -2.30 -27.98
C VAL A 55 -26.86 -1.36 -28.98
N HIS A 56 -27.21 -0.08 -28.87
CA HIS A 56 -26.72 0.98 -29.74
C HIS A 56 -25.91 2.03 -28.96
N THR A 57 -25.15 2.84 -29.69
CA THR A 57 -24.32 3.92 -29.13
C THR A 57 -25.10 4.94 -28.29
N ASP A 58 -26.37 5.18 -28.60
CA ASP A 58 -27.23 6.12 -27.87
C ASP A 58 -27.84 5.55 -26.59
N ASP A 59 -27.96 4.23 -26.47
CA ASP A 59 -28.42 3.57 -25.23
C ASP A 59 -27.42 3.81 -24.07
N LEU A 60 -26.13 3.95 -24.41
CA LEU A 60 -25.04 4.20 -23.47
C LEU A 60 -25.11 5.59 -22.83
N ASN A 61 -25.84 6.52 -23.45
CA ASN A 61 -25.95 7.90 -22.98
C ASN A 61 -26.48 8.00 -21.54
N VAL A 62 -27.34 7.07 -21.12
CA VAL A 62 -27.88 7.05 -19.75
C VAL A 62 -26.77 6.92 -18.72
N ILE A 63 -25.79 6.05 -18.98
CA ILE A 63 -24.67 5.79 -18.08
C ILE A 63 -23.56 6.83 -18.32
N TYR A 64 -23.21 7.07 -19.58
CA TYR A 64 -22.11 7.95 -19.96
C TYR A 64 -22.38 9.41 -19.56
N ASN A 65 -23.53 9.99 -19.93
CA ASN A 65 -23.80 11.41 -19.65
C ASN A 65 -24.09 11.67 -18.17
N ARG A 66 -24.60 10.66 -17.44
CA ARG A 66 -24.77 10.72 -15.99
C ARG A 66 -23.44 10.97 -15.28
N VAL A 67 -22.39 10.26 -15.69
CA VAL A 67 -21.10 10.25 -14.99
C VAL A 67 -20.13 11.26 -15.61
N TYR A 68 -20.06 11.34 -16.94
CA TYR A 68 -19.05 12.13 -17.66
C TYR A 68 -19.62 13.38 -18.35
N GLY A 69 -20.95 13.55 -18.40
CA GLY A 69 -21.61 14.61 -19.18
C GLY A 69 -21.37 16.05 -18.70
N THR A 70 -20.88 16.26 -17.48
CA THR A 70 -20.50 17.58 -16.93
C THR A 70 -18.99 17.83 -16.89
N ARG A 71 -18.17 16.83 -17.21
CA ARG A 71 -16.70 16.92 -17.05
C ARG A 71 -16.06 17.55 -18.29
N ASP A 72 -14.93 18.21 -18.09
CA ASP A 72 -14.12 18.73 -19.19
C ASP A 72 -13.78 17.58 -20.16
N ARG A 73 -13.87 17.84 -21.46
CA ARG A 73 -13.65 16.80 -22.46
C ARG A 73 -12.17 16.43 -22.42
N GLY A 74 -11.86 15.31 -21.76
CA GLY A 74 -10.54 14.69 -21.81
C GLY A 74 -10.12 14.38 -23.24
N ASP A 75 -8.89 13.87 -23.39
CA ASP A 75 -8.42 13.46 -24.71
C ASP A 75 -9.29 12.34 -25.32
N GLU A 76 -9.09 12.09 -26.62
CA GLU A 76 -9.89 11.13 -27.37
C GLU A 76 -9.81 9.71 -26.77
N ALA A 77 -8.64 9.31 -26.26
CA ALA A 77 -8.43 8.02 -25.63
C ALA A 77 -9.22 7.88 -24.31
N GLN A 78 -9.24 8.93 -23.50
CA GLN A 78 -10.03 8.98 -22.26
C GLN A 78 -11.53 8.89 -22.55
N ILE A 79 -12.02 9.59 -23.58
CA ILE A 79 -13.43 9.51 -24.01
C ILE A 79 -13.78 8.10 -24.45
N GLN A 80 -12.94 7.46 -25.29
CA GLN A 80 -13.17 6.09 -25.74
C GLN A 80 -13.21 5.11 -24.56
N ARG A 81 -12.29 5.25 -23.60
CA ARG A 81 -12.27 4.42 -22.38
C ARG A 81 -13.54 4.62 -21.55
N GLN A 82 -14.03 5.84 -21.39
CA GLN A 82 -15.27 6.13 -20.66
C GLN A 82 -16.51 5.55 -21.36
N GLN A 83 -16.56 5.61 -22.69
CA GLN A 83 -17.61 4.98 -23.49
C GLN A 83 -17.57 3.45 -23.34
N ALA A 84 -16.38 2.86 -23.33
CA ALA A 84 -16.20 1.42 -23.12
C ALA A 84 -16.64 0.98 -21.71
N GLN A 85 -16.29 1.75 -20.68
CA GLN A 85 -16.81 1.53 -19.32
C GLN A 85 -18.34 1.60 -19.26
N ALA A 86 -18.94 2.59 -19.93
CA ALA A 86 -20.39 2.73 -20.01
C ALA A 86 -21.06 1.57 -20.76
N LEU A 87 -20.47 1.10 -21.87
CA LEU A 87 -20.96 -0.07 -22.61
C LEU A 87 -20.90 -1.33 -21.74
N LYS A 88 -19.76 -1.61 -21.10
CA LYS A 88 -19.61 -2.77 -20.22
C LYS A 88 -20.63 -2.74 -19.08
N ALA A 89 -20.81 -1.58 -18.44
CA ALA A 89 -21.81 -1.42 -17.39
C ALA A 89 -23.22 -1.70 -17.90
N TYR A 90 -23.59 -1.15 -19.06
CA TYR A 90 -24.90 -1.36 -19.67
C TYR A 90 -25.16 -2.86 -19.94
N LEU A 91 -24.21 -3.54 -20.58
CA LEU A 91 -24.32 -4.97 -20.90
C LEU A 91 -24.45 -5.85 -19.66
N ILE A 92 -23.68 -5.56 -18.60
CA ILE A 92 -23.79 -6.30 -17.34
C ILE A 92 -25.13 -6.03 -16.66
N ILE A 93 -25.64 -4.79 -16.66
CA ILE A 93 -26.96 -4.47 -16.10
C ILE A 93 -28.05 -5.27 -16.81
N GLU A 94 -28.07 -5.25 -18.14
CA GLU A 94 -29.05 -5.98 -18.94
C GLU A 94 -28.94 -7.50 -18.74
N LEU A 95 -27.71 -8.03 -18.69
CA LEU A 95 -27.46 -9.45 -18.40
C LEU A 95 -28.05 -9.86 -17.04
N LEU A 96 -27.81 -9.07 -16.00
CA LEU A 96 -28.32 -9.34 -14.66
C LEU A 96 -29.84 -9.18 -14.60
N ALA A 97 -30.40 -8.20 -15.32
CA ALA A 97 -31.84 -8.01 -15.40
C ALA A 97 -32.53 -9.17 -16.14
N HIS A 98 -31.91 -9.70 -17.20
CA HIS A 98 -32.35 -10.92 -17.87
C HIS A 98 -32.34 -12.12 -16.91
N LYS A 99 -31.23 -12.34 -16.20
CA LYS A 99 -31.13 -13.40 -15.17
C LYS A 99 -32.18 -13.22 -14.06
N ALA A 100 -32.45 -11.98 -13.66
CA ALA A 100 -33.53 -11.66 -12.71
C ALA A 100 -34.89 -12.11 -13.24
N ARG A 101 -35.17 -11.84 -14.53
CA ARG A 101 -36.42 -12.25 -15.19
C ARG A 101 -36.57 -13.76 -15.24
N GLU A 102 -35.50 -14.49 -15.55
CA GLU A 102 -35.45 -15.96 -15.51
C GLU A 102 -35.68 -16.52 -14.11
N ALA A 103 -35.14 -15.84 -13.08
CA ALA A 103 -35.38 -16.16 -11.68
C ALA A 103 -36.80 -15.77 -11.19
N GLY A 104 -37.66 -15.26 -12.07
CA GLY A 104 -39.03 -14.86 -11.74
C GLY A 104 -39.17 -13.49 -11.07
N LEU A 105 -38.10 -12.72 -10.96
CA LEU A 105 -38.12 -11.37 -10.39
C LEU A 105 -38.74 -10.39 -11.39
N ARG A 106 -39.51 -9.43 -10.88
CA ARG A 106 -40.16 -8.36 -11.65
C ARG A 106 -40.08 -7.04 -10.87
N VAL A 107 -40.24 -5.92 -11.57
CA VAL A 107 -40.38 -4.58 -10.98
C VAL A 107 -41.78 -4.07 -11.31
N SER A 108 -42.60 -3.87 -10.29
CA SER A 108 -43.96 -3.35 -10.46
C SER A 108 -43.94 -1.83 -10.68
N ASP A 109 -45.02 -1.26 -11.20
CA ASP A 109 -45.16 0.20 -11.34
C ASP A 109 -45.15 0.92 -10.00
N GLU A 110 -45.75 0.32 -8.97
CA GLU A 110 -45.74 0.87 -7.61
C GLU A 110 -44.33 0.91 -7.04
N GLU A 111 -43.58 -0.16 -7.24
CA GLU A 111 -42.18 -0.26 -6.80
C GLU A 111 -41.28 0.70 -7.57
N PHE A 112 -41.42 0.78 -8.89
CA PHE A 112 -40.69 1.74 -9.71
C PHE A 112 -40.98 3.18 -9.25
N LYS A 113 -42.25 3.50 -9.02
CA LYS A 113 -42.65 4.82 -8.50
C LYS A 113 -42.06 5.08 -7.12
N ALA A 114 -42.01 4.08 -6.23
CA ALA A 114 -41.41 4.18 -4.91
C ALA A 114 -39.89 4.42 -4.99
N PHE A 115 -39.20 3.72 -5.89
CA PHE A 115 -37.78 3.94 -6.16
C PHE A 115 -37.50 5.35 -6.67
N MET A 116 -38.31 5.83 -7.63
CA MET A 116 -38.21 7.21 -8.13
C MET A 116 -38.55 8.25 -7.05
N ALA A 117 -39.41 7.90 -6.08
CA ALA A 117 -39.79 8.71 -4.92
C ALA A 117 -38.69 8.80 -3.86
N ASN A 118 -38.06 7.67 -3.54
CA ASN A 118 -37.04 7.56 -2.49
C ASN A 118 -36.08 6.39 -2.79
N PRO A 119 -35.04 6.61 -3.59
CA PRO A 119 -34.14 5.53 -4.02
C PRO A 119 -33.36 4.90 -2.86
N ALA A 120 -33.18 5.60 -1.74
CA ALA A 120 -32.41 5.13 -0.59
C ALA A 120 -33.05 3.94 0.17
N THR A 121 -34.35 3.71 -0.01
CA THR A 121 -35.07 2.62 0.68
C THR A 121 -34.91 1.24 0.02
N HIS A 122 -34.31 1.20 -1.17
CA HIS A 122 -34.19 0.00 -1.99
C HIS A 122 -32.73 -0.42 -2.26
N LEU A 123 -31.76 0.24 -1.62
CA LEU A 123 -30.34 -0.09 -1.71
C LEU A 123 -29.98 -1.14 -0.65
N SER A 124 -29.05 -2.05 -0.95
CA SER A 124 -28.64 -3.08 0.02
C SER A 124 -27.96 -2.44 1.24
N SER A 125 -27.90 -3.15 2.37
CA SER A 125 -27.22 -2.66 3.58
C SER A 125 -25.78 -2.24 3.31
N PHE A 126 -25.10 -2.87 2.34
CA PHE A 126 -23.73 -2.55 1.96
C PHE A 126 -23.59 -1.24 1.17
N GLU A 127 -24.49 -0.96 0.22
CA GLU A 127 -24.54 0.32 -0.51
C GLU A 127 -24.77 1.51 0.43
N THR A 128 -25.32 1.21 1.60
CA THR A 128 -25.46 2.20 2.62
C THR A 128 -24.10 2.41 3.34
N THR A 129 -23.22 1.48 3.69
CA THR A 129 -22.15 1.75 4.69
C THR A 129 -21.06 2.82 4.41
N ASN A 130 -20.79 3.24 3.16
CA ASN A 130 -19.73 4.20 2.82
C ASN A 130 -20.18 5.68 2.77
N TYR A 131 -19.25 6.63 2.94
CA TYR A 131 -19.40 8.12 2.99
C TYR A 131 -20.22 8.78 1.84
N MET A 132 -20.73 7.99 0.90
CA MET A 132 -21.71 8.37 -0.13
C MET A 132 -23.17 8.32 0.38
N ARG A 133 -23.43 8.27 1.70
CA ARG A 133 -24.79 8.22 2.29
C ARG A 133 -25.46 9.58 2.50
N SER A 134 -26.18 10.02 1.49
CA SER A 134 -27.48 10.65 1.74
C SER A 134 -28.42 10.25 0.61
N PRO A 135 -29.75 10.22 0.83
CA PRO A 135 -30.76 10.04 -0.23
C PRO A 135 -30.61 11.02 -1.42
N MET A 136 -29.73 12.01 -1.25
CA MET A 136 -29.29 13.02 -2.20
C MET A 136 -28.05 12.65 -3.04
N ASN A 137 -27.56 11.40 -3.05
CA ASN A 137 -26.34 11.02 -3.81
C ASN A 137 -26.56 10.26 -5.11
N ILE A 138 -27.80 10.13 -5.59
CA ILE A 138 -28.06 9.94 -7.03
C ILE A 138 -28.22 11.34 -7.64
N PRO A 139 -27.20 11.91 -8.29
CA PRO A 139 -27.20 13.31 -8.73
C PRO A 139 -28.44 13.66 -9.58
N GLU A 140 -28.89 12.72 -10.42
CA GLU A 140 -30.09 12.83 -11.26
C GLU A 140 -31.37 13.11 -10.45
N LEU A 141 -31.57 12.38 -9.35
CA LEU A 141 -32.79 12.46 -8.55
C LEU A 141 -32.69 13.56 -7.50
N ARG A 142 -31.49 13.83 -6.94
CA ARG A 142 -31.27 14.94 -6.00
C ARG A 142 -31.81 16.26 -6.55
N ALA A 143 -31.46 16.58 -7.79
CA ALA A 143 -31.85 17.85 -8.39
C ALA A 143 -33.34 17.90 -8.78
N ALA A 144 -34.00 16.75 -8.95
CA ALA A 144 -35.45 16.65 -9.16
C ALA A 144 -36.27 16.86 -7.88
N TYR A 145 -35.68 16.73 -6.68
CA TYR A 145 -36.37 16.95 -5.40
C TYR A 145 -36.15 18.34 -4.77
N GLY A 146 -35.23 19.15 -5.33
CA GLY A 146 -34.94 20.52 -4.87
C GLY A 146 -34.56 20.64 -3.39
N ASN A 147 -34.37 21.86 -2.89
CA ASN A 147 -34.06 22.12 -1.47
C ASN A 147 -35.26 21.91 -0.53
N GLN A 148 -36.48 21.78 -1.07
CA GLN A 148 -37.74 21.64 -0.32
C GLN A 148 -38.27 20.20 -0.26
N GLY A 149 -37.63 19.24 -0.94
CA GLY A 149 -37.97 17.82 -0.89
C GLY A 149 -39.20 17.40 -1.71
N SER A 150 -39.76 18.28 -2.54
CA SER A 150 -40.92 17.98 -3.41
C SER A 150 -40.49 17.65 -4.85
N TRP A 151 -41.09 16.61 -5.44
CA TRP A 151 -40.82 16.20 -6.82
C TRP A 151 -41.11 17.30 -7.87
N ASP A 152 -40.09 17.65 -8.65
CA ASP A 152 -40.17 18.51 -9.82
C ASP A 152 -40.08 17.67 -11.11
N GLY A 153 -41.25 17.27 -11.62
CA GLY A 153 -41.35 16.52 -12.88
C GLY A 153 -40.86 17.30 -14.11
N THR A 154 -40.83 18.64 -14.07
CA THR A 154 -40.32 19.46 -15.17
C THR A 154 -38.79 19.42 -15.19
N PHE A 155 -38.16 19.57 -14.03
CA PHE A 155 -36.72 19.38 -13.89
C PHE A 155 -36.32 17.98 -14.33
N TYR A 156 -36.98 16.94 -13.82
CA TYR A 156 -36.69 15.55 -14.15
C TYR A 156 -36.75 15.30 -15.67
N LYS A 157 -37.82 15.70 -16.33
CA LYS A 157 -37.95 15.57 -17.79
C LYS A 157 -36.84 16.31 -18.53
N ARG A 158 -36.52 17.54 -18.12
CA ARG A 158 -35.44 18.34 -18.72
C ARG A 158 -34.07 17.69 -18.51
N TYR A 159 -33.82 17.13 -17.34
CA TYR A 159 -32.57 16.42 -17.04
C TYR A 159 -32.41 15.20 -17.94
N VAL A 160 -33.42 14.33 -18.01
CA VAL A 160 -33.39 13.14 -18.86
C VAL A 160 -33.21 13.51 -20.35
N GLN A 161 -33.98 14.48 -20.84
CA GLN A 161 -33.97 14.83 -22.26
C GLN A 161 -32.74 15.64 -22.69
N ASN A 162 -32.29 16.60 -21.86
CA ASN A 162 -31.25 17.54 -22.27
C ASN A 162 -29.87 17.17 -21.74
N MET A 163 -29.81 16.60 -20.52
CA MET A 163 -28.54 16.22 -19.89
C MET A 163 -28.17 14.80 -20.26
N LEU A 164 -29.08 13.84 -20.05
CA LEU A 164 -28.82 12.44 -20.41
C LEU A 164 -28.99 12.17 -21.90
N ARG A 165 -29.69 13.03 -22.64
CA ARG A 165 -29.91 12.91 -24.10
C ARG A 165 -30.63 11.63 -24.51
N VAL A 166 -31.57 11.18 -23.68
CA VAL A 166 -32.42 10.02 -23.95
C VAL A 166 -33.90 10.40 -23.84
N SER A 167 -34.78 9.58 -24.44
CA SER A 167 -36.22 9.78 -24.27
C SER A 167 -36.63 9.40 -22.84
N LEU A 168 -37.75 9.97 -22.37
CA LEU A 168 -38.24 9.64 -21.04
C LEU A 168 -38.66 8.17 -20.91
N PRO A 169 -39.40 7.57 -21.87
CA PRO A 169 -39.69 6.14 -21.85
C PRO A 169 -38.45 5.25 -21.80
N ASP A 170 -37.41 5.55 -22.59
CA ASP A 170 -36.19 4.72 -22.63
C ASP A 170 -35.43 4.80 -21.31
N TYR A 171 -35.36 5.99 -20.71
CA TYR A 171 -34.76 6.16 -19.38
C TYR A 171 -35.52 5.38 -18.30
N GLU A 172 -36.86 5.47 -18.28
CA GLU A 172 -37.67 4.76 -17.30
C GLU A 172 -37.54 3.24 -17.47
N GLN A 173 -37.47 2.75 -18.71
CA GLN A 173 -37.23 1.35 -19.00
C GLN A 173 -35.85 0.89 -18.51
N PHE A 174 -34.77 1.62 -18.87
CA PHE A 174 -33.43 1.34 -18.36
C PHE A 174 -33.39 1.29 -16.83
N LYS A 175 -34.09 2.22 -16.15
CA LYS A 175 -34.14 2.22 -14.68
C LYS A 175 -34.86 1.01 -14.10
N ARG A 176 -35.84 0.44 -14.79
CA ARG A 176 -36.47 -0.82 -14.36
C ARG A 176 -35.52 -2.01 -14.53
N GLU A 177 -34.74 -2.06 -15.59
CA GLU A 177 -33.69 -3.08 -15.77
C GLU A 177 -32.58 -2.91 -14.71
N GLU A 178 -32.15 -1.68 -14.42
CA GLU A 178 -31.21 -1.37 -13.32
C GLU A 178 -31.74 -1.89 -11.96
N MET A 179 -33.03 -1.67 -11.67
CA MET A 179 -33.68 -2.20 -10.47
C MET A 179 -33.74 -3.73 -10.44
N LEU A 180 -33.99 -4.38 -11.59
CA LEU A 180 -33.96 -5.84 -11.68
C LEU A 180 -32.57 -6.41 -11.43
N ALA A 181 -31.53 -5.80 -12.01
CA ALA A 181 -30.15 -6.17 -11.78
C ALA A 181 -29.78 -6.08 -10.29
N ARG A 182 -30.15 -4.97 -9.63
CA ARG A 182 -29.95 -4.77 -8.18
C ARG A 182 -30.66 -5.84 -7.34
N LYS A 183 -31.90 -6.19 -7.69
CA LYS A 183 -32.63 -7.29 -7.02
C LYS A 183 -31.93 -8.62 -7.17
N TYR A 184 -31.40 -8.92 -8.35
CA TYR A 184 -30.68 -10.16 -8.58
C TYR A 184 -29.39 -10.21 -7.76
N LEU A 185 -28.62 -9.11 -7.69
CA LEU A 185 -27.44 -9.00 -6.84
C LEU A 185 -27.79 -9.13 -5.35
N THR A 186 -28.88 -8.50 -4.91
CA THR A 186 -29.39 -8.65 -3.54
C THR A 186 -29.72 -10.12 -3.23
N LEU A 187 -30.34 -10.84 -4.17
CA LEU A 187 -30.63 -12.26 -4.02
C LEU A 187 -29.33 -13.09 -3.90
N MET A 188 -28.27 -12.73 -4.63
CA MET A 188 -26.95 -13.35 -4.50
C MET A 188 -26.32 -13.05 -3.13
N GLU A 189 -26.35 -11.81 -2.67
CA GLU A 189 -25.86 -11.41 -1.33
C GLU A 189 -26.59 -12.15 -0.19
N MET A 190 -27.88 -12.44 -0.37
CA MET A 190 -28.67 -13.22 0.59
C MET A 190 -28.24 -14.69 0.66
N GLN A 191 -27.62 -15.24 -0.39
CA GLN A 191 -27.09 -16.60 -0.39
C GLN A 191 -25.73 -16.70 0.31
N ILE A 192 -25.06 -15.56 0.54
CA ILE A 192 -23.79 -15.49 1.26
C ILE A 192 -24.08 -15.54 2.76
N GLY A 193 -23.94 -16.74 3.32
CA GLY A 193 -24.09 -17.00 4.76
C GLY A 193 -22.78 -16.90 5.53
N VAL A 194 -22.89 -16.40 6.76
CA VAL A 194 -21.85 -16.53 7.79
C VAL A 194 -22.30 -17.63 8.75
N LEU A 195 -21.46 -18.63 8.96
CA LEU A 195 -21.73 -19.69 9.92
C LEU A 195 -21.53 -19.13 11.34
N PRO A 196 -22.35 -19.53 12.33
CA PRO A 196 -22.16 -19.10 13.72
C PRO A 196 -20.75 -19.37 14.25
N GLN A 197 -20.14 -20.49 13.83
CA GLN A 197 -18.76 -20.84 14.19
C GLN A 197 -17.72 -19.83 13.68
N GLU A 198 -17.97 -19.18 12.53
CA GLU A 198 -17.04 -18.18 11.99
C GLU A 198 -17.05 -16.92 12.86
N VAL A 199 -18.24 -16.51 13.33
CA VAL A 199 -18.39 -15.39 14.27
C VAL A 199 -17.69 -15.72 15.58
N GLU A 200 -17.94 -16.91 16.14
CA GLU A 200 -17.30 -17.37 17.38
C GLU A 200 -15.77 -17.42 17.25
N ASN A 201 -15.25 -17.95 16.15
CA ASN A 201 -13.80 -18.02 15.91
C ASN A 201 -13.18 -16.62 15.82
N LEU A 202 -13.85 -15.69 15.14
CA LEU A 202 -13.38 -14.31 15.03
C LEU A 202 -13.40 -13.64 16.41
N ASP A 203 -14.50 -13.78 17.15
CA ASP A 203 -14.61 -13.27 18.52
C ASP A 203 -13.49 -13.83 19.41
N GLN A 204 -13.22 -15.13 19.35
CA GLN A 204 -12.11 -15.75 20.06
C GLN A 204 -10.75 -15.15 19.66
N ILE A 205 -10.48 -14.92 18.38
CA ILE A 205 -9.21 -14.32 17.91
C ILE A 205 -9.04 -12.89 18.41
N ARG A 206 -10.12 -12.10 18.39
CA ARG A 206 -10.11 -10.67 18.73
C ARG A 206 -10.13 -10.42 20.22
N ASN A 207 -10.88 -11.22 20.97
CA ASN A 207 -11.19 -10.96 22.37
C ASN A 207 -10.52 -11.93 23.33
N THR A 208 -9.85 -12.98 22.85
CA THR A 208 -8.91 -13.72 23.69
C THR A 208 -7.68 -12.87 23.96
N LYS A 209 -7.50 -12.48 25.22
CA LYS A 209 -6.36 -11.68 25.70
C LYS A 209 -5.40 -12.55 26.48
N LEU A 210 -4.11 -12.48 26.14
CA LEU A 210 -3.04 -13.10 26.88
C LEU A 210 -2.16 -12.04 27.55
N ASN A 211 -1.67 -12.37 28.73
CA ASN A 211 -0.53 -11.69 29.35
C ASN A 211 0.53 -12.75 29.61
N LEU A 212 1.73 -12.55 29.07
CA LEU A 212 2.86 -13.44 29.27
C LEU A 212 3.87 -12.79 30.22
N GLU A 213 4.36 -13.58 31.16
CA GLU A 213 5.65 -13.35 31.81
C GLU A 213 6.75 -13.89 30.92
N PHE A 214 7.89 -13.19 30.89
CA PHE A 214 9.02 -13.61 30.08
C PHE A 214 10.35 -13.22 30.70
N VAL A 215 11.39 -13.95 30.33
CA VAL A 215 12.79 -13.57 30.55
C VAL A 215 13.49 -13.58 29.19
N LYS A 216 14.12 -12.47 28.81
CA LYS A 216 14.90 -12.34 27.57
C LYS A 216 16.38 -12.46 27.89
N PHE A 217 17.09 -13.24 27.11
CA PHE A 217 18.54 -13.38 27.21
C PHE A 217 19.18 -12.55 26.09
N GLN A 218 19.48 -11.29 26.38
CA GLN A 218 20.07 -10.37 25.41
C GLN A 218 21.56 -10.68 25.25
N PRO A 219 22.03 -11.09 24.05
CA PRO A 219 23.44 -11.42 23.83
C PRO A 219 24.37 -10.26 24.19
N GLU A 220 23.97 -9.02 23.91
CA GLU A 220 24.79 -7.82 24.12
C GLU A 220 25.06 -7.58 25.62
N GLN A 221 24.03 -7.73 26.47
CA GLN A 221 24.17 -7.58 27.92
C GLN A 221 24.99 -8.73 28.52
N LEU A 222 24.87 -9.94 27.97
CA LEU A 222 25.58 -11.11 28.45
C LEU A 222 27.04 -11.15 27.97
N ALA A 223 27.36 -10.48 26.86
CA ALA A 223 28.73 -10.36 26.35
C ALA A 223 29.67 -9.67 27.35
N GLU A 224 29.16 -8.74 28.17
CA GLU A 224 29.93 -8.07 29.25
C GLU A 224 30.42 -9.05 30.33
N HIS A 225 29.76 -10.20 30.46
CA HIS A 225 30.11 -11.25 31.41
C HIS A 225 30.98 -12.36 30.80
N VAL A 226 31.32 -12.26 29.51
CA VAL A 226 32.15 -13.24 28.80
C VAL A 226 33.54 -12.66 28.57
N GLN A 227 34.54 -13.23 29.25
CA GLN A 227 35.94 -12.90 29.01
C GLN A 227 36.57 -13.89 28.00
N VAL A 228 37.34 -13.34 27.08
CA VAL A 228 38.10 -14.09 26.07
C VAL A 228 39.58 -13.75 26.23
N THR A 229 40.40 -14.75 26.58
CA THR A 229 41.85 -14.57 26.73
C THR A 229 42.57 -14.81 25.42
N ASP A 230 43.77 -14.24 25.27
CA ASP A 230 44.58 -14.38 24.06
C ASP A 230 44.93 -15.84 23.76
N GLU A 231 45.18 -16.65 24.80
CA GLU A 231 45.44 -18.08 24.64
C GLU A 231 44.23 -18.81 24.04
N GLN A 232 43.01 -18.43 24.43
CA GLN A 232 41.78 -19.01 23.90
C GLN A 232 41.57 -18.57 22.45
N VAL A 233 41.89 -17.32 22.10
CA VAL A 233 41.86 -16.83 20.71
C VAL A 233 42.83 -17.65 19.84
N GLN A 234 44.07 -17.85 20.29
CA GLN A 234 45.06 -18.63 19.53
C GLN A 234 44.63 -20.09 19.36
N GLN A 235 44.04 -20.70 20.40
CA GLN A 235 43.46 -22.05 20.30
C GLN A 235 42.26 -22.11 19.35
N PHE A 236 41.41 -21.08 19.38
CA PHE A 236 40.26 -20.98 18.48
C PHE A 236 40.70 -20.88 17.03
N ILE A 237 41.67 -20.01 16.72
CA ILE A 237 42.27 -19.88 15.38
C ILE A 237 42.84 -21.21 14.91
N ALA A 238 43.61 -21.91 15.76
CA ALA A 238 44.23 -23.19 15.42
C ALA A 238 43.20 -24.27 15.05
N ASN A 239 42.02 -24.24 15.69
CA ASN A 239 40.96 -25.25 15.50
C ASN A 239 39.87 -24.82 14.51
N ASN A 240 39.75 -23.53 14.19
CA ASN A 240 38.64 -22.97 13.42
C ASN A 240 39.12 -22.00 12.31
N LYS A 241 40.29 -22.25 11.74
CA LYS A 241 40.88 -21.40 10.70
C LYS A 241 39.91 -21.10 9.55
N ASP A 242 39.21 -22.11 9.05
CA ASP A 242 38.23 -21.97 7.97
C ASP A 242 37.06 -21.04 8.33
N LYS A 243 36.62 -21.02 9.61
CA LYS A 243 35.56 -20.10 10.05
C LYS A 243 36.03 -18.64 10.01
N VAL A 244 37.26 -18.39 10.44
CA VAL A 244 37.87 -17.05 10.48
C VAL A 244 38.12 -16.53 9.06
N GLU A 245 38.65 -17.39 8.17
CA GLU A 245 38.82 -17.07 6.74
C GLU A 245 37.48 -16.75 6.09
N LYS A 246 36.47 -17.60 6.30
CA LYS A 246 35.13 -17.39 5.75
C LYS A 246 34.50 -16.08 6.25
N TYR A 247 34.60 -15.78 7.54
CA TYR A 247 34.06 -14.53 8.08
C TYR A 247 34.71 -13.31 7.44
N TYR A 248 36.03 -13.30 7.28
CA TYR A 248 36.73 -12.21 6.60
C TYR A 248 36.31 -12.06 5.13
N GLU A 249 36.12 -13.17 4.41
CA GLU A 249 35.66 -13.14 3.02
C GLU A 249 34.23 -12.60 2.89
N GLU A 250 33.34 -12.97 3.79
CA GLU A 250 31.94 -12.52 3.81
C GLU A 250 31.80 -11.06 4.27
N ASN A 251 32.74 -10.54 5.06
CA ASN A 251 32.70 -9.20 5.65
C ASN A 251 33.87 -8.31 5.20
N GLN A 252 34.37 -8.47 3.97
CA GLN A 252 35.53 -7.70 3.47
C GLN A 252 35.35 -6.18 3.55
N ALA A 253 34.11 -5.69 3.42
CA ALA A 253 33.78 -4.27 3.52
C ALA A 253 34.12 -3.67 4.89
N ASP A 254 34.03 -4.47 5.96
CA ASP A 254 34.38 -4.03 7.32
C ASP A 254 35.90 -3.92 7.53
N TYR A 255 36.67 -4.56 6.65
CA TYR A 255 38.12 -4.64 6.71
C TYR A 255 38.84 -3.85 5.62
N GLU A 256 38.15 -2.93 4.96
CA GLU A 256 38.75 -2.01 4.01
C GLU A 256 38.61 -0.55 4.44
N THR A 257 39.65 0.23 4.16
CA THR A 257 39.54 1.68 4.18
C THR A 257 39.07 2.10 2.79
N PRO A 258 37.86 2.69 2.65
CA PRO A 258 37.34 3.08 1.35
C PRO A 258 38.17 4.22 0.77
N GLU A 259 38.15 4.37 -0.56
CA GLU A 259 38.80 5.48 -1.25
C GLU A 259 38.28 6.82 -0.72
N LYS A 260 39.20 7.75 -0.43
CA LYS A 260 38.86 9.12 -0.01
C LYS A 260 39.50 10.13 -0.94
N LEU A 261 38.71 11.13 -1.30
CA LEU A 261 39.14 12.24 -2.14
C LEU A 261 39.02 13.55 -1.35
N ALA A 262 40.04 14.39 -1.40
CA ALA A 262 39.92 15.81 -1.08
C ALA A 262 39.83 16.58 -2.40
N VAL A 263 38.83 17.42 -2.52
CA VAL A 263 38.57 18.16 -3.76
C VAL A 263 38.38 19.64 -3.48
N ARG A 264 38.68 20.47 -4.46
CA ARG A 264 38.30 21.88 -4.45
C ARG A 264 37.35 22.15 -5.59
N ARG A 265 36.17 22.69 -5.29
CA ARG A 265 35.08 22.88 -6.24
C ARG A 265 34.74 24.34 -6.43
N ILE A 266 34.41 24.68 -7.67
CA ILE A 266 33.70 25.89 -8.08
C ILE A 266 32.40 25.38 -8.68
N TYR A 267 31.25 25.80 -8.15
CA TYR A 267 29.96 25.43 -8.73
C TYR A 267 29.04 26.64 -8.88
N ILE A 268 28.20 26.60 -9.91
CA ILE A 268 27.21 27.62 -10.23
C ILE A 268 25.92 26.91 -10.62
N GLU A 269 24.86 27.15 -9.86
CA GLU A 269 23.52 26.63 -10.14
C GLU A 269 22.98 27.16 -11.46
N ARG A 270 22.37 26.28 -12.25
CA ARG A 270 21.71 26.67 -13.50
C ARG A 270 20.52 27.56 -13.21
N GLY A 271 20.33 28.57 -14.06
CA GLY A 271 19.30 29.60 -13.85
C GLY A 271 19.69 30.70 -12.86
N ALA A 272 20.83 30.60 -12.15
CA ALA A 272 21.32 31.68 -11.30
C ALA A 272 21.84 32.86 -12.15
N GLU A 273 21.34 34.07 -11.86
CA GLU A 273 21.81 35.32 -12.46
C GLU A 273 22.33 36.25 -11.36
N VAL A 274 23.58 36.70 -11.52
CA VAL A 274 24.24 37.63 -10.58
C VAL A 274 24.95 38.69 -11.41
N ASP A 275 24.76 39.96 -11.04
CA ASP A 275 25.34 41.14 -11.72
C ASP A 275 25.07 41.17 -13.24
N GLY A 276 23.89 40.71 -13.66
CA GLY A 276 23.48 40.69 -15.08
C GLY A 276 24.20 39.64 -15.94
N LYS A 277 24.86 38.66 -15.31
CA LYS A 277 25.52 37.54 -15.99
C LYS A 277 24.82 36.23 -15.68
N THR A 278 24.55 35.46 -16.73
CA THR A 278 24.01 34.09 -16.66
C THR A 278 25.00 33.11 -16.03
N ALA A 279 24.49 31.99 -15.52
CA ALA A 279 25.32 30.91 -14.97
C ALA A 279 26.41 30.43 -15.94
N GLU A 280 26.09 30.28 -17.24
CA GLU A 280 27.01 29.87 -18.30
C GLU A 280 28.15 30.88 -18.51
N GLN A 281 27.82 32.17 -18.49
CA GLN A 281 28.81 33.25 -18.65
C GLN A 281 29.76 33.27 -17.44
N ARG A 282 29.21 33.20 -16.23
CA ARG A 282 30.00 33.18 -14.99
C ARG A 282 30.89 31.94 -14.91
N PHE A 283 30.38 30.78 -15.33
CA PHE A 283 31.14 29.54 -15.42
C PHE A 283 32.31 29.66 -16.40
N THR A 284 32.05 30.21 -17.59
CA THR A 284 33.07 30.43 -18.62
C THR A 284 34.15 31.40 -18.15
N GLU A 285 33.78 32.45 -17.42
CA GLU A 285 34.72 33.39 -16.80
C GLU A 285 35.58 32.74 -15.73
N ALA A 286 34.97 31.96 -14.81
CA ALA A 286 35.69 31.22 -13.79
C ALA A 286 36.68 30.23 -14.41
N LYS A 287 36.26 29.48 -15.43
CA LYS A 287 37.14 28.56 -16.17
C LYS A 287 38.33 29.28 -16.80
N LYS A 288 38.10 30.43 -17.45
CA LYS A 288 39.18 31.22 -18.07
C LYS A 288 40.18 31.76 -17.05
N ARG A 289 39.73 32.11 -15.84
CA ARG A 289 40.61 32.54 -14.73
C ARG A 289 41.52 31.40 -14.29
N ILE A 290 40.96 30.21 -14.08
CA ILE A 290 41.71 29.00 -13.72
C ILE A 290 42.70 28.61 -14.83
N GLU A 291 42.27 28.56 -16.09
CA GLU A 291 43.15 28.28 -17.23
C GLU A 291 44.21 29.38 -17.45
N GLY A 292 43.93 30.60 -17.01
CA GLY A 292 44.87 31.73 -17.00
C GLY A 292 45.92 31.65 -15.89
N GLY A 293 45.87 30.64 -15.01
CA GLY A 293 46.82 30.42 -13.92
C GLY A 293 46.47 31.14 -12.62
N GLU A 294 45.24 31.64 -12.47
CA GLU A 294 44.77 32.18 -11.19
C GLU A 294 44.55 31.05 -10.16
N ASP A 295 44.75 31.38 -8.89
CA ASP A 295 44.62 30.41 -7.79
C ASP A 295 43.16 29.92 -7.64
N PHE A 296 42.99 28.60 -7.57
CA PHE A 296 41.67 27.95 -7.55
C PHE A 296 40.87 28.29 -6.30
N ALA A 297 41.53 28.41 -5.14
CA ALA A 297 40.87 28.78 -3.88
C ALA A 297 40.32 30.20 -3.94
N THR A 298 41.09 31.11 -4.52
CA THR A 298 40.67 32.51 -4.72
C THR A 298 39.43 32.58 -5.60
N VAL A 299 39.42 31.92 -6.76
CA VAL A 299 38.26 31.92 -7.67
C VAL A 299 37.03 31.25 -7.01
N ALA A 300 37.21 30.15 -6.29
CA ALA A 300 36.12 29.48 -5.57
C ALA A 300 35.55 30.33 -4.43
N GLY A 301 36.37 31.06 -3.69
CA GLY A 301 35.92 31.93 -2.61
C GLY A 301 35.14 33.17 -3.09
N GLU A 302 35.33 33.56 -4.36
CA GLU A 302 34.66 34.71 -4.98
C GLU A 302 33.39 34.34 -5.76
N ILE A 303 33.17 33.06 -6.06
CA ILE A 303 32.09 32.66 -6.98
C ILE A 303 30.71 32.76 -6.36
N ASN A 304 30.55 32.36 -5.09
CA ASN A 304 29.31 32.44 -4.34
C ASN A 304 29.58 32.41 -2.84
N ASP A 305 28.59 32.81 -2.04
CA ASP A 305 28.75 32.88 -0.58
C ASP A 305 28.91 31.49 0.07
N ALA A 306 28.33 30.44 -0.51
CA ALA A 306 28.39 29.08 0.03
C ALA A 306 29.81 28.50 0.02
N LEU A 307 30.65 28.92 -0.93
CA LEU A 307 32.03 28.46 -1.05
C LEU A 307 33.04 29.37 -0.35
N LYS A 308 32.65 30.56 0.11
CA LYS A 308 33.55 31.60 0.61
C LYS A 308 34.37 31.19 1.83
N ALA A 309 33.76 30.46 2.77
CA ALA A 309 34.40 30.08 4.04
C ALA A 309 35.54 29.07 3.84
N GLU A 310 35.27 28.02 3.08
CA GLU A 310 36.24 26.94 2.80
C GLU A 310 36.99 27.15 1.47
N GLN A 311 36.70 28.25 0.76
CA GLN A 311 37.24 28.56 -0.56
C GLN A 311 37.09 27.40 -1.55
N GLY A 312 35.91 26.76 -1.54
CA GLY A 312 35.65 25.59 -2.37
C GLY A 312 36.22 24.27 -1.86
N PHE A 313 36.99 24.25 -0.77
CA PHE A 313 37.65 23.03 -0.31
C PHE A 313 36.68 22.07 0.37
N MET A 314 36.78 20.81 -0.03
CA MET A 314 36.17 19.67 0.63
C MET A 314 37.30 18.76 1.08
N LYS A 315 37.44 18.61 2.40
CA LYS A 315 38.40 17.70 3.03
C LYS A 315 38.17 16.26 2.57
N LEU A 316 39.16 15.39 2.85
CA LEU A 316 39.07 13.94 2.60
C LEU A 316 37.69 13.39 2.98
N THR A 317 36.95 13.00 1.95
CA THR A 317 35.59 12.46 2.04
C THR A 317 35.59 11.15 1.27
N SER A 318 34.94 10.12 1.82
CA SER A 318 34.80 8.84 1.11
C SER A 318 34.06 9.04 -0.20
N ALA A 319 34.48 8.36 -1.27
CA ALA A 319 33.83 8.42 -2.58
C ALA A 319 32.32 8.13 -2.49
N GLU A 320 31.90 7.23 -1.60
CA GLU A 320 30.49 6.90 -1.34
C GLU A 320 29.67 8.08 -0.79
N ASN A 321 30.32 9.04 -0.14
CA ASN A 321 29.71 10.25 0.41
C ASN A 321 29.93 11.48 -0.50
N MET A 322 30.41 11.28 -1.72
CA MET A 322 30.65 12.33 -2.72
C MET A 322 29.67 12.19 -3.88
N SER A 323 29.39 13.30 -4.58
CA SER A 323 28.55 13.24 -5.79
C SER A 323 29.17 12.32 -6.83
N GLN A 324 28.35 11.43 -7.41
CA GLN A 324 28.79 10.47 -8.43
C GLN A 324 29.43 11.17 -9.63
N ASP A 325 28.86 12.29 -10.10
CA ASP A 325 29.43 13.08 -11.20
C ASP A 325 30.87 13.54 -10.92
N ILE A 326 31.19 13.83 -9.65
CA ILE A 326 32.53 14.25 -9.24
C ILE A 326 33.48 13.06 -9.22
N VAL A 327 33.05 11.93 -8.66
CA VAL A 327 33.86 10.71 -8.59
C VAL A 327 34.23 10.23 -9.99
N GLU A 328 33.24 10.15 -10.90
CA GLU A 328 33.45 9.74 -12.29
C GLU A 328 34.35 10.72 -13.05
N ALA A 329 34.13 12.04 -12.89
CA ALA A 329 34.97 13.03 -13.57
C ALA A 329 36.44 12.95 -13.12
N LEU A 330 36.68 12.62 -11.85
CA LEU A 330 38.01 12.54 -11.28
C LEU A 330 38.66 11.16 -11.45
N GLU A 331 38.03 10.18 -12.11
CA GLU A 331 38.65 8.89 -12.37
C GLU A 331 39.92 9.02 -13.22
N GLY A 332 41.03 8.44 -12.74
CA GLY A 332 42.34 8.53 -13.42
C GLY A 332 42.96 9.93 -13.50
N VAL A 333 42.42 10.90 -12.76
CA VAL A 333 42.95 12.28 -12.71
C VAL A 333 44.11 12.38 -11.72
N GLU A 334 45.19 13.06 -12.12
CA GLU A 334 46.35 13.32 -11.26
C GLU A 334 46.03 14.39 -10.20
N VAL A 335 46.63 14.25 -9.02
CA VAL A 335 46.49 15.25 -7.95
C VAL A 335 47.03 16.60 -8.43
N GLY A 336 46.22 17.64 -8.32
CA GLY A 336 46.50 18.99 -8.81
C GLY A 336 45.73 19.35 -10.07
N ASP A 337 45.24 18.38 -10.84
CA ASP A 337 44.44 18.63 -12.03
C ASP A 337 42.97 18.88 -11.70
N PHE A 338 42.27 19.54 -12.63
CA PHE A 338 40.83 19.79 -12.53
C PHE A 338 40.05 19.26 -13.74
N ARG A 339 38.75 19.09 -13.54
CA ARG A 339 37.80 18.64 -14.55
C ARG A 339 36.56 19.51 -14.54
N GLU A 340 35.96 19.61 -15.72
CA GLU A 340 34.70 20.30 -15.94
C GLU A 340 33.55 19.30 -15.89
N ILE A 341 32.51 19.62 -15.13
CA ILE A 341 31.31 18.81 -14.97
C ILE A 341 30.11 19.72 -15.28
N LYS A 342 29.19 19.23 -16.11
CA LYS A 342 27.96 19.92 -16.48
C LYS A 342 26.79 18.97 -16.34
N ASN A 343 26.04 19.09 -15.25
CA ASN A 343 24.82 18.32 -15.02
C ASN A 343 23.59 19.23 -15.09
N ASP A 344 22.38 18.69 -14.95
CA ASP A 344 21.13 19.43 -15.17
C ASP A 344 20.88 20.54 -14.15
N THR A 345 21.57 20.51 -13.01
CA THR A 345 21.37 21.45 -11.91
C THR A 345 22.48 22.50 -11.81
N GLU A 346 23.71 22.17 -12.20
CA GLU A 346 24.89 23.01 -11.94
C GLU A 346 25.98 22.89 -13.03
N PHE A 347 26.81 23.92 -13.12
CA PHE A 347 28.10 23.90 -13.81
C PHE A 347 29.24 23.87 -12.78
N MET A 348 30.15 22.92 -12.87
CA MET A 348 31.23 22.74 -11.90
C MET A 348 32.63 22.65 -12.54
N LEU A 349 33.62 23.23 -11.86
CA LEU A 349 35.03 22.88 -12.01
C LEU A 349 35.46 22.22 -10.71
N VAL A 350 36.04 21.02 -10.79
CA VAL A 350 36.49 20.28 -9.61
C VAL A 350 37.95 19.90 -9.79
N LYS A 351 38.78 20.34 -8.84
CA LYS A 351 40.19 20.02 -8.73
C LYS A 351 40.40 18.91 -7.70
N LEU A 352 41.20 17.90 -8.06
CA LEU A 352 41.65 16.89 -7.11
C LEU A 352 42.81 17.45 -6.28
N GLU A 353 42.65 17.57 -4.97
CA GLU A 353 43.69 18.08 -4.07
C GLU A 353 44.43 16.93 -3.37
N GLU A 354 43.77 15.81 -3.08
CA GLU A 354 44.37 14.63 -2.48
C GLU A 354 43.55 13.37 -2.85
N ARG A 355 44.23 12.25 -3.10
CA ARG A 355 43.61 10.92 -3.27
C ARG A 355 44.25 9.95 -2.29
N GLN A 356 43.40 9.30 -1.51
CA GLN A 356 43.76 8.15 -0.69
C GLN A 356 43.08 6.92 -1.30
N GLU A 357 43.87 6.03 -1.88
CA GLU A 357 43.41 4.78 -2.48
C GLU A 357 42.70 3.89 -1.45
N ALA A 358 41.76 3.06 -1.94
CA ALA A 358 41.18 2.03 -1.10
C ALA A 358 42.25 1.02 -0.66
N VAL A 359 42.31 0.72 0.64
CA VAL A 359 43.27 -0.23 1.21
C VAL A 359 42.52 -1.34 1.92
N LYS A 360 42.71 -2.58 1.47
CA LYS A 360 42.23 -3.77 2.17
C LYS A 360 43.19 -4.16 3.28
N THR A 361 42.67 -4.35 4.48
CA THR A 361 43.44 -4.82 5.63
C THR A 361 43.59 -6.34 5.52
N PRO A 362 44.81 -6.88 5.34
CA PRO A 362 45.00 -8.32 5.17
C PRO A 362 44.45 -9.12 6.35
N LEU A 363 43.89 -10.31 6.07
CA LEU A 363 43.39 -11.23 7.11
C LEU A 363 44.39 -11.43 8.25
N ALA A 364 45.68 -11.54 7.95
CA ALA A 364 46.73 -11.75 8.97
C ALA A 364 46.75 -10.66 10.06
N ASP A 365 46.36 -9.43 9.72
CA ASP A 365 46.39 -8.29 10.64
C ASP A 365 45.13 -8.23 11.52
N VAL A 366 44.00 -8.76 11.02
CA VAL A 366 42.69 -8.75 11.72
C VAL A 366 42.26 -10.13 12.23
N GLN A 367 43.05 -11.18 11.98
CA GLN A 367 42.71 -12.57 12.31
C GLN A 367 42.40 -12.76 13.81
N ASN A 368 43.17 -12.12 14.68
CA ASN A 368 42.98 -12.20 16.13
C ASN A 368 41.73 -11.46 16.61
N GLU A 369 41.35 -10.38 15.93
CA GLU A 369 40.13 -9.62 16.23
C GLU A 369 38.91 -10.44 15.85
N ILE A 370 38.85 -10.89 14.59
CA ILE A 370 37.78 -11.76 14.08
C ILE A 370 37.61 -13.01 14.96
N ALA A 371 38.72 -13.67 15.29
CA ALA A 371 38.67 -14.86 16.12
C ALA A 371 38.19 -14.56 17.55
N ARG A 372 38.50 -13.39 18.11
CA ARG A 372 38.01 -12.98 19.43
C ARG A 372 36.51 -12.75 19.40
N ASP A 373 36.00 -12.06 18.38
CA ASP A 373 34.58 -11.75 18.24
C ASP A 373 33.74 -13.02 18.04
N LEU A 374 34.17 -13.89 17.11
CA LEU A 374 33.54 -15.18 16.87
C LEU A 374 33.54 -16.06 18.13
N LEU A 375 34.66 -16.11 18.85
CA LEU A 375 34.76 -16.88 20.09
C LEU A 375 33.89 -16.28 21.21
N GLN A 376 33.83 -14.94 21.31
CA GLN A 376 32.95 -14.28 22.27
C GLN A 376 31.49 -14.62 21.98
N GLN A 377 31.08 -14.55 20.70
CA GLN A 377 29.75 -14.92 20.27
C GLN A 377 29.41 -16.39 20.61
N GLU A 378 30.29 -17.35 20.27
CA GLU A 378 30.07 -18.77 20.60
C GLU A 378 29.92 -18.99 22.11
N LYS A 379 30.74 -18.31 22.93
CA LYS A 379 30.64 -18.39 24.39
C LYS A 379 29.37 -17.74 24.94
N VAL A 380 28.92 -16.62 24.37
CA VAL A 380 27.64 -15.98 24.74
C VAL A 380 26.49 -16.92 24.39
N ASP A 381 26.51 -17.57 23.23
CA ASP A 381 25.47 -18.52 22.82
C ASP A 381 25.40 -19.74 23.76
N GLU A 382 26.56 -20.27 24.16
CA GLU A 382 26.64 -21.31 25.19
C GLU A 382 26.10 -20.84 26.54
N LEU A 383 26.44 -19.62 26.94
CA LEU A 383 25.99 -19.02 28.20
C LEU A 383 24.47 -18.87 28.20
N VAL A 384 23.90 -18.31 27.14
CA VAL A 384 22.46 -18.17 26.90
C VAL A 384 21.77 -19.54 26.93
N ALA A 385 22.34 -20.56 26.29
CA ALA A 385 21.81 -21.93 26.32
C ALA A 385 21.77 -22.47 27.77
N LYS A 386 22.90 -22.41 28.49
CA LYS A 386 23.01 -22.88 29.88
C LYS A 386 22.05 -22.16 30.82
N MET A 387 21.94 -20.83 30.71
CA MET A 387 21.03 -20.03 31.53
C MET A 387 19.57 -20.35 31.19
N SER A 388 19.19 -20.31 29.92
CA SER A 388 17.80 -20.56 29.53
C SER A 388 17.31 -21.97 29.93
N GLU A 389 18.15 -23.00 29.80
CA GLU A 389 17.83 -24.36 30.24
C GLU A 389 17.67 -24.46 31.78
N LYS A 390 18.59 -23.87 32.55
CA LYS A 390 18.50 -23.85 34.01
C LYS A 390 17.26 -23.08 34.49
N LEU A 391 16.95 -21.95 33.87
CA LEU A 391 15.76 -21.18 34.20
C LEU A 391 14.48 -21.98 33.94
N VAL A 392 14.38 -22.66 32.78
CA VAL A 392 13.22 -23.51 32.46
C VAL A 392 13.08 -24.65 33.47
N ALA A 393 14.16 -25.34 33.81
CA ALA A 393 14.13 -26.42 34.80
C ALA A 393 13.67 -25.90 36.16
N LYS A 394 14.23 -24.77 36.62
CA LYS A 394 13.90 -24.19 37.92
C LYS A 394 12.48 -23.61 37.98
N ALA A 395 12.02 -23.01 36.89
CA ALA A 395 10.65 -22.51 36.76
C ALA A 395 9.61 -23.63 36.77
N LYS A 396 9.94 -24.83 36.28
CA LYS A 396 9.07 -26.02 36.41
C LYS A 396 8.89 -26.43 37.88
N GLU A 397 9.95 -26.34 38.69
CA GLU A 397 9.89 -26.64 40.12
C GLU A 397 9.12 -25.56 40.91
N ALA A 398 9.43 -24.28 40.65
CA ALA A 398 8.90 -23.15 41.41
C ALA A 398 7.50 -22.70 40.95
N GLY A 399 7.06 -23.12 39.76
CA GLY A 399 5.80 -22.70 39.13
C GLY A 399 5.74 -21.23 38.70
N SER A 400 6.85 -20.50 38.80
CA SER A 400 6.96 -19.05 38.60
C SER A 400 8.34 -18.69 38.06
N LEU A 401 8.39 -17.81 37.04
CA LEU A 401 9.67 -17.30 36.53
C LEU A 401 10.37 -16.40 37.55
N GLU A 402 9.62 -15.55 38.24
CA GLU A 402 10.15 -14.65 39.28
C GLU A 402 10.79 -15.41 40.45
N LYS A 403 10.08 -16.39 41.04
CA LYS A 403 10.66 -17.24 42.10
C LYS A 403 11.86 -18.04 41.61
N ALA A 404 11.81 -18.59 40.40
CA ALA A 404 12.93 -19.34 39.83
C ALA A 404 14.17 -18.47 39.67
N LEU A 405 14.01 -17.24 39.18
CA LEU A 405 15.12 -16.30 39.04
C LEU A 405 15.68 -15.90 40.42
N ALA A 406 14.83 -15.57 41.39
CA ALA A 406 15.25 -15.23 42.75
C ALA A 406 15.97 -16.37 43.49
N GLU A 407 15.66 -17.64 43.17
CA GLU A 407 16.37 -18.81 43.69
C GLU A 407 17.70 -19.09 42.97
N LEU A 408 17.83 -18.65 41.71
CA LEU A 408 19.03 -18.79 40.89
C LEU A 408 20.03 -17.65 41.13
N GLU A 409 19.55 -16.47 41.52
CA GLU A 409 20.38 -15.37 41.97
C GLU A 409 21.15 -15.78 43.25
N PRO A 410 22.48 -15.58 43.28
CA PRO A 410 23.24 -15.85 44.48
C PRO A 410 22.77 -14.93 45.61
N LYS A 411 22.22 -15.51 46.69
CA LYS A 411 21.96 -14.76 47.92
C LYS A 411 23.29 -14.26 48.47
N MET A 412 23.56 -12.96 48.37
CA MET A 412 24.59 -12.33 49.19
C MET A 412 24.14 -12.44 50.65
N ASN A 413 24.53 -13.51 51.34
CA ASN A 413 24.35 -13.60 52.79
C ASN A 413 25.31 -12.60 53.44
N GLY A 414 24.78 -11.43 53.78
CA GLY A 414 25.38 -10.54 54.76
C GLY A 414 25.14 -11.10 56.17
N GLU A 415 26.05 -11.93 56.65
CA GLU A 415 26.29 -12.15 58.08
C GLU A 415 27.81 -12.27 58.29
N GLY A 416 28.49 -11.14 58.18
CA GLY A 416 29.75 -10.94 58.89
C GLY A 416 29.40 -10.40 60.27
N GLU A 417 29.58 -11.21 61.31
CA GLU A 417 29.65 -10.72 62.68
C GLU A 417 30.66 -9.57 62.73
N GLY A 418 30.15 -8.36 62.99
CA GLY A 418 30.97 -7.20 63.24
C GLY A 418 31.75 -7.40 64.53
N THR A 419 33.06 -7.57 64.39
CA THR A 419 34.01 -7.12 65.40
C THR A 419 34.58 -5.79 64.93
N ASP A 420 34.27 -4.75 65.69
CA ASP A 420 34.69 -3.37 65.48
C ASP A 420 36.21 -3.27 65.33
N ALA A 421 36.67 -2.74 64.20
CA ALA A 421 38.00 -2.15 64.07
C ALA A 421 37.93 -0.99 63.07
N GLU A 422 38.05 0.22 63.61
CA GLU A 422 38.20 1.47 62.87
C GLU A 422 39.44 1.41 61.95
N GLY A 423 39.28 1.80 60.69
CA GLY A 423 40.37 1.95 59.72
C GLY A 423 39.89 2.60 58.43
N GLU A 424 40.38 3.81 58.18
CA GLU A 424 40.12 4.62 56.99
C GLU A 424 40.67 3.97 55.71
N GLY A 425 39.92 4.09 54.60
CA GLY A 425 40.44 4.11 53.23
C GLY A 425 40.57 2.77 52.50
N GLU A 426 39.65 2.49 51.57
CA GLU A 426 39.98 2.21 50.15
C GLU A 426 38.71 2.04 49.32
N LYS A 427 38.75 2.57 48.09
CA LYS A 427 37.67 2.47 47.10
C LYS A 427 37.53 1.03 46.60
N GLY A 428 36.29 0.55 46.60
CA GLY A 428 35.72 -0.31 45.56
C GLY A 428 36.61 -1.43 45.02
N ALA A 429 36.82 -2.48 45.81
CA ALA A 429 37.15 -3.78 45.25
C ALA A 429 35.85 -4.47 44.85
N LEU A 430 35.61 -4.57 43.54
CA LEU A 430 34.68 -5.54 42.96
C LEU A 430 35.03 -6.91 43.53
N ALA A 431 34.14 -7.48 44.34
CA ALA A 431 34.27 -8.83 44.83
C ALA A 431 34.41 -9.76 43.60
N ILE A 432 35.49 -10.52 43.56
CA ILE A 432 35.80 -11.47 42.50
C ILE A 432 34.71 -12.55 42.53
N VAL A 433 33.74 -12.42 41.63
CA VAL A 433 32.72 -13.42 41.37
C VAL A 433 33.40 -14.62 40.72
N ALA A 434 33.21 -15.82 41.27
CA ALA A 434 33.88 -17.04 40.81
C ALA A 434 33.54 -17.33 39.32
N PRO A 435 34.47 -17.89 38.53
CA PRO A 435 34.35 -18.06 37.08
C PRO A 435 33.18 -18.95 36.61
N ASP A 436 32.47 -19.63 37.52
CA ASP A 436 31.38 -20.56 37.21
C ASP A 436 29.97 -20.07 37.61
N THR A 437 29.83 -18.84 38.14
CA THR A 437 28.51 -18.30 38.48
C THR A 437 27.89 -17.60 37.27
N LEU A 438 26.76 -18.12 36.80
CA LEU A 438 25.99 -17.52 35.71
C LEU A 438 25.49 -16.11 36.13
N PRO A 439 25.49 -15.12 35.21
CA PRO A 439 25.15 -13.73 35.51
C PRO A 439 23.62 -13.54 35.57
N TRP A 440 22.95 -14.14 36.55
CA TRP A 440 21.49 -14.03 36.69
C TRP A 440 20.99 -12.61 36.92
N SER A 441 21.83 -11.72 37.46
CA SER A 441 21.53 -10.29 37.60
C SER A 441 21.44 -9.53 36.27
N ALA A 442 21.87 -10.13 35.16
CA ALA A 442 21.80 -9.55 33.82
C ALA A 442 20.45 -9.79 33.12
N VAL A 443 19.54 -10.54 33.76
CA VAL A 443 18.21 -10.81 33.21
C VAL A 443 17.13 -10.45 34.22
N GLU A 444 15.96 -10.09 33.72
CA GLU A 444 14.80 -9.74 34.56
C GLU A 444 13.52 -10.37 34.03
N VAL A 445 12.51 -10.48 34.91
CA VAL A 445 11.18 -10.93 34.52
C VAL A 445 10.38 -9.74 34.03
N GLY A 446 10.04 -9.76 32.73
CA GLY A 446 9.13 -8.80 32.11
C GLY A 446 7.72 -9.36 31.96
N THR A 447 6.76 -8.47 31.69
CA THR A 447 5.40 -8.86 31.29
C THR A 447 4.97 -8.13 30.03
N THR A 448 4.33 -8.84 29.10
CA THR A 448 3.84 -8.28 27.84
C THR A 448 2.73 -7.26 28.04
N GLY A 449 1.95 -7.38 29.12
CA GLY A 449 0.63 -6.78 29.19
C GLY A 449 -0.37 -7.58 28.37
N GLU A 450 -1.64 -7.16 28.35
CA GLU A 450 -2.68 -7.85 27.56
C GLU A 450 -2.48 -7.62 26.06
N PHE A 451 -2.55 -8.71 25.28
CA PHE A 451 -2.55 -8.67 23.82
C PHE A 451 -3.40 -9.80 23.22
N THR A 452 -3.80 -9.62 21.97
CA THR A 452 -4.71 -10.52 21.24
C THR A 452 -3.99 -11.08 20.01
N LEU A 453 -4.55 -12.13 19.42
CA LEU A 453 -3.98 -12.76 18.22
C LEU A 453 -4.24 -11.93 16.96
N GLU A 454 -5.14 -10.96 16.98
CA GLU A 454 -5.37 -10.03 15.87
C GLU A 454 -4.29 -8.95 15.73
N GLY A 455 -3.38 -8.84 16.72
CA GLY A 455 -2.42 -7.75 16.80
C GLY A 455 -3.00 -6.49 17.45
N GLN A 456 -2.10 -5.60 17.90
CA GLN A 456 -2.47 -4.41 18.66
C GLN A 456 -2.84 -3.25 17.73
N ASP A 457 -3.95 -2.56 18.02
CA ASP A 457 -4.25 -1.27 17.38
C ASP A 457 -3.19 -0.24 17.77
N LEU A 458 -2.40 0.19 16.78
CA LEU A 458 -1.31 1.14 16.97
C LEU A 458 -1.84 2.55 17.30
N SER A 459 -3.09 2.83 16.93
CA SER A 459 -3.76 4.11 17.19
C SER A 459 -4.01 4.32 18.68
N SER A 460 -4.24 3.24 19.42
CA SER A 460 -4.44 3.26 20.87
C SER A 460 -3.23 3.80 21.66
N MET A 461 -2.02 3.68 21.10
CA MET A 461 -0.78 4.18 21.71
C MET A 461 -0.78 5.72 21.84
N PHE A 462 -1.53 6.40 20.98
CA PHE A 462 -1.63 7.86 20.97
C PHE A 462 -2.77 8.39 21.85
N ARG A 463 -3.50 7.52 22.59
CA ARG A 463 -4.55 7.92 23.55
C ARG A 463 -5.54 8.95 22.97
N GLY A 464 -5.91 8.80 21.70
CA GLY A 464 -6.84 9.71 21.01
C GLY A 464 -6.24 11.05 20.56
N GLN A 465 -4.92 11.22 20.55
CA GLN A 465 -4.23 12.40 20.02
C GLN A 465 -4.06 12.39 18.49
N LEU A 466 -4.55 11.34 17.80
CA LEU A 466 -4.53 11.31 16.34
C LEU A 466 -5.64 12.20 15.77
N PRO A 467 -5.39 12.93 14.66
CA PRO A 467 -6.41 13.70 13.97
C PRO A 467 -7.60 12.81 13.53
N PRO A 468 -8.82 13.36 13.43
CA PRO A 468 -9.98 12.61 12.95
C PRO A 468 -9.71 11.96 11.58
N GLY A 469 -9.95 10.65 11.47
CA GLY A 469 -9.77 9.89 10.23
C GLY A 469 -8.37 9.27 10.04
N VAL A 470 -7.42 9.50 10.95
CA VAL A 470 -6.09 8.86 10.90
C VAL A 470 -6.09 7.59 11.75
N SER A 471 -5.99 6.43 11.08
CA SER A 471 -5.73 5.12 11.71
C SER A 471 -4.32 4.68 11.36
N LEU A 472 -3.56 4.22 12.36
CA LEU A 472 -2.22 3.66 12.15
C LEU A 472 -2.24 2.16 11.84
N GLY A 473 -3.44 1.58 11.71
CA GLY A 473 -3.62 0.15 11.50
C GLY A 473 -3.22 -0.68 12.74
N ARG A 474 -3.12 -1.98 12.53
CA ARG A 474 -2.74 -2.95 13.57
C ARG A 474 -1.31 -3.44 13.37
N SER A 475 -0.64 -3.73 14.49
CA SER A 475 0.63 -4.46 14.48
C SER A 475 0.46 -5.83 13.83
N PRO A 476 1.50 -6.39 13.17
CA PRO A 476 1.52 -7.79 12.78
C PRO A 476 1.15 -8.71 13.94
N TRP A 477 0.33 -9.72 13.66
CA TRP A 477 -0.21 -10.65 14.65
C TRP A 477 0.86 -11.51 15.34
N ASP A 478 2.00 -11.69 14.67
CA ASP A 478 3.15 -12.46 15.17
C ASP A 478 4.14 -11.62 15.99
N ARG A 479 3.84 -10.32 16.16
CA ARG A 479 4.63 -9.42 17.02
C ARG A 479 4.08 -9.42 18.45
N ILE A 480 4.81 -10.06 19.35
CA ILE A 480 4.46 -10.10 20.78
C ILE A 480 5.02 -8.85 21.49
N PRO A 481 4.20 -8.08 22.24
CA PRO A 481 4.63 -6.86 22.92
C PRO A 481 5.85 -7.08 23.82
N LYS A 482 6.85 -6.18 23.74
CA LYS A 482 8.12 -6.20 24.50
C LYS A 482 9.04 -7.42 24.24
N ILE A 483 8.54 -8.46 23.60
CA ILE A 483 9.30 -9.66 23.25
C ILE A 483 9.89 -9.52 21.84
N GLY A 484 9.07 -9.23 20.83
CA GLY A 484 9.50 -9.12 19.44
C GLY A 484 8.66 -9.98 18.49
N GLN A 485 9.10 -10.13 17.25
CA GLN A 485 8.38 -10.87 16.22
C GLN A 485 8.75 -12.35 16.27
N SER A 486 7.77 -13.23 16.47
CA SER A 486 7.97 -14.67 16.44
C SER A 486 6.64 -15.39 16.22
N ARG A 487 6.43 -15.85 14.98
CA ARG A 487 5.25 -16.64 14.60
C ARG A 487 5.08 -17.88 15.47
N LYS A 488 6.18 -18.58 15.78
CA LYS A 488 6.17 -19.80 16.60
C LYS A 488 5.70 -19.50 18.02
N LEU A 489 6.23 -18.46 18.65
CA LEU A 489 5.84 -18.07 19.99
C LEU A 489 4.38 -17.57 20.02
N ALA A 490 3.95 -16.77 19.05
CA ALA A 490 2.57 -16.30 18.97
C ALA A 490 1.58 -17.49 18.89
N VAL A 491 1.80 -18.44 17.99
CA VAL A 491 0.93 -19.62 17.86
C VAL A 491 0.94 -20.47 19.14
N ASP A 492 2.12 -20.79 19.67
CA ASP A 492 2.24 -21.66 20.84
C ASP A 492 1.66 -20.98 22.11
N ALA A 493 1.76 -19.65 22.23
CA ALA A 493 1.18 -18.91 23.34
C ALA A 493 -0.34 -19.02 23.39
N PHE A 494 -1.04 -18.96 22.25
CA PHE A 494 -2.50 -19.05 22.19
C PHE A 494 -3.03 -20.49 22.20
N THR A 495 -2.26 -21.45 21.66
CA THR A 495 -2.72 -22.83 21.45
C THR A 495 -2.20 -23.85 22.47
N LYS A 496 -1.02 -23.62 23.07
CA LYS A 496 -0.36 -24.61 23.95
C LYS A 496 -0.27 -24.16 25.40
N LEU A 497 -0.13 -22.86 25.66
CA LEU A 497 -0.10 -22.35 27.03
C LEU A 497 -1.51 -22.25 27.60
N THR A 498 -1.71 -22.88 28.75
CA THR A 498 -2.98 -22.99 29.47
C THR A 498 -2.76 -22.74 30.96
N GLU A 499 -3.82 -22.57 31.74
CA GLU A 499 -3.67 -22.40 33.19
C GLU A 499 -3.06 -23.65 33.86
N GLU A 500 -3.35 -24.84 33.32
CA GLU A 500 -2.79 -26.11 33.78
C GLU A 500 -1.35 -26.32 33.32
N LYS A 501 -0.98 -25.75 32.16
CA LYS A 501 0.39 -25.79 31.60
C LYS A 501 0.84 -24.39 31.20
N PRO A 502 1.15 -23.52 32.19
CA PRO A 502 1.42 -22.12 31.91
C PRO A 502 2.84 -21.88 31.40
N LEU A 503 3.80 -22.76 31.70
CA LEU A 503 5.21 -22.58 31.35
C LEU A 503 5.54 -23.25 30.01
N ALA A 504 6.27 -22.53 29.14
CA ALA A 504 6.79 -23.11 27.91
C ALA A 504 7.81 -24.22 28.19
N GLU A 505 7.72 -25.32 27.44
CA GLU A 505 8.60 -26.47 27.65
C GLU A 505 10.07 -26.20 27.28
N LYS A 506 10.29 -25.30 26.32
CA LYS A 506 11.60 -24.89 25.78
C LYS A 506 11.63 -23.37 25.55
N PRO A 507 12.82 -22.75 25.57
CA PRO A 507 12.98 -21.36 25.15
C PRO A 507 12.65 -21.16 23.68
N TYR A 508 12.14 -19.99 23.31
CA TYR A 508 11.90 -19.57 21.93
C TYR A 508 13.05 -18.71 21.42
N ALA A 509 13.42 -18.88 20.16
CA ALA A 509 14.20 -17.87 19.44
C ALA A 509 13.24 -16.78 18.94
N VAL A 510 13.55 -15.52 19.25
CA VAL A 510 12.80 -14.34 18.84
C VAL A 510 13.82 -13.30 18.38
N ASN A 511 13.86 -13.01 17.08
CA ASN A 511 14.98 -12.28 16.47
C ASN A 511 16.31 -12.94 16.89
N ASP A 512 17.28 -12.16 17.37
CA ASP A 512 18.61 -12.64 17.81
C ASP A 512 18.68 -13.00 19.31
N THR A 513 17.54 -13.12 20.01
CA THR A 513 17.51 -13.43 21.44
C THR A 513 16.72 -14.71 21.76
N LYS A 514 17.13 -15.42 22.82
CA LYS A 514 16.30 -16.49 23.42
C LYS A 514 15.38 -15.92 24.47
N VAL A 515 14.15 -16.42 24.51
CA VAL A 515 13.11 -15.97 25.44
C VAL A 515 12.43 -17.17 26.08
N VAL A 516 12.36 -17.18 27.41
CA VAL A 516 11.55 -18.14 28.16
C VAL A 516 10.26 -17.44 28.57
N VAL A 517 9.11 -18.07 28.30
CA VAL A 517 7.79 -17.48 28.55
C VAL A 517 6.93 -18.36 29.45
N ARG A 518 6.06 -17.71 30.20
CA ARG A 518 5.01 -18.32 31.02
C ARG A 518 3.71 -17.53 30.83
N LEU A 519 2.59 -18.22 30.72
CA LEU A 519 1.27 -17.61 30.77
C LEU A 519 1.02 -17.04 32.16
N LYS A 520 0.82 -15.72 32.23
CA LYS A 520 0.44 -15.02 33.46
C LYS A 520 -1.08 -15.00 33.63
N SER A 521 -1.81 -14.68 32.56
CA SER A 521 -3.27 -14.71 32.53
C SER A 521 -3.77 -14.91 31.10
N LYS A 522 -4.92 -15.58 30.98
CA LYS A 522 -5.69 -15.72 29.74
C LYS A 522 -7.13 -15.32 30.03
N THR A 523 -7.66 -14.39 29.26
CA THR A 523 -9.06 -13.98 29.33
C THR A 523 -9.70 -14.34 28.01
N THR A 524 -10.72 -15.20 28.02
CA THR A 524 -11.52 -15.53 26.83
C THR A 524 -12.87 -14.82 26.90
N PRO A 525 -13.52 -14.56 25.75
CA PRO A 525 -14.84 -13.93 25.71
C PRO A 525 -15.88 -14.67 26.58
N ASP A 526 -15.97 -16.01 26.53
CA ASP A 526 -16.92 -16.79 27.34
C ASP A 526 -16.67 -16.68 28.86
N ALA A 527 -15.40 -16.62 29.28
CA ALA A 527 -15.04 -16.49 30.70
C ALA A 527 -15.38 -15.11 31.29
N SER A 528 -15.72 -14.12 30.44
CA SER A 528 -16.19 -12.81 30.89
C SER A 528 -17.71 -12.77 31.12
N ALA A 529 -18.48 -13.67 30.48
CA ALA A 529 -19.92 -13.82 30.67
C ALA A 529 -20.26 -14.47 32.03
N ASP A 530 -19.45 -15.44 32.48
CA ASP A 530 -19.64 -16.13 33.78
C ASP A 530 -19.35 -15.25 35.01
N LYS A 531 -18.73 -14.07 34.84
CA LYS A 531 -18.52 -13.10 35.94
C LYS A 531 -19.66 -12.09 36.11
N ALA A 532 -20.69 -12.16 35.26
CA ALA A 532 -21.93 -11.39 35.38
C ALA A 532 -23.01 -12.19 36.14
N GLU A 533 -22.66 -12.97 37.16
CA GLU A 533 -23.65 -13.50 38.12
C GLU A 533 -24.13 -12.36 39.04
N GLY A 534 -25.04 -11.54 38.53
CA GLY A 534 -25.60 -10.42 39.28
C GLY A 534 -26.45 -9.44 38.48
N GLY A 535 -27.08 -9.87 37.40
CA GLY A 535 -28.03 -9.06 36.63
C GLY A 535 -28.32 -9.70 35.29
N ASP A 536 -29.58 -9.67 34.85
CA ASP A 536 -30.03 -10.11 33.54
C ASP A 536 -29.45 -9.25 32.38
N GLU A 537 -28.13 -9.08 32.32
CA GLU A 537 -27.43 -8.57 31.15
C GLU A 537 -26.83 -9.75 30.41
N LYS A 538 -27.63 -10.27 29.47
CA LYS A 538 -27.16 -10.99 28.28
C LYS A 538 -25.87 -10.32 27.76
N PRO A 539 -24.87 -11.07 27.25
CA PRO A 539 -23.75 -10.44 26.53
C PRO A 539 -24.33 -9.47 25.50
N ALA A 540 -23.73 -8.28 25.41
CA ALA A 540 -24.26 -7.18 24.61
C ALA A 540 -24.69 -7.68 23.23
N ALA A 541 -26.00 -7.71 22.99
CA ALA A 541 -26.64 -8.26 21.79
C ALA A 541 -26.31 -7.48 20.49
N GLY A 542 -25.21 -6.74 20.46
CA GLY A 542 -24.71 -5.99 19.31
C GLY A 542 -23.29 -6.37 18.87
N ALA A 543 -22.47 -7.02 19.71
CA ALA A 543 -21.09 -7.38 19.32
C ALA A 543 -21.06 -8.54 18.31
N ASP A 544 -21.86 -9.59 18.54
CA ASP A 544 -22.01 -10.71 17.60
C ASP A 544 -22.63 -10.25 16.27
N ASP A 545 -23.58 -9.32 16.34
CA ASP A 545 -24.23 -8.75 15.15
C ASP A 545 -23.25 -7.88 14.34
N GLU A 546 -22.33 -7.15 15.00
CA GLU A 546 -21.27 -6.38 14.35
C GLU A 546 -20.23 -7.29 13.68
N LEU A 547 -19.76 -8.32 14.37
CA LEU A 547 -18.84 -9.31 13.80
C LEU A 547 -19.47 -10.10 12.66
N LEU A 548 -20.74 -10.46 12.78
CA LEU A 548 -21.51 -11.11 11.72
C LEU A 548 -21.65 -10.20 10.50
N ALA A 549 -21.97 -8.92 10.70
CA ALA A 549 -22.06 -7.94 9.62
C ALA A 549 -20.70 -7.77 8.91
N GLU A 550 -19.61 -7.65 9.67
CA GLU A 550 -18.27 -7.53 9.12
C GLU A 550 -17.84 -8.76 8.32
N LEU A 551 -18.00 -9.97 8.88
CA LEU A 551 -17.68 -11.22 8.18
C LEU A 551 -18.52 -11.38 6.91
N ARG A 552 -19.79 -10.97 6.97
CA ARG A 552 -20.67 -11.00 5.81
C ARG A 552 -20.18 -10.03 4.75
N ASP A 553 -19.83 -8.81 5.13
CA ASP A 553 -19.32 -7.78 4.23
C ASP A 553 -17.99 -8.22 3.58
N GLU A 554 -17.07 -8.81 4.35
CA GLU A 554 -15.82 -9.36 3.83
C GLU A 554 -16.07 -10.46 2.80
N LYS A 555 -16.99 -11.39 3.08
CA LYS A 555 -17.37 -12.44 2.14
C LYS A 555 -18.07 -11.91 0.90
N VAL A 556 -18.97 -10.94 1.06
CA VAL A 556 -19.65 -10.28 -0.06
C VAL A 556 -18.63 -9.59 -0.95
N GLN A 557 -17.70 -8.81 -0.39
CA GLN A 557 -16.62 -8.16 -1.13
C GLN A 557 -15.66 -9.19 -1.77
N GLY A 558 -15.32 -10.27 -1.09
CA GLY A 558 -14.47 -11.33 -1.64
C GLY A 558 -15.09 -12.08 -2.82
N LEU A 559 -16.40 -12.32 -2.77
CA LEU A 559 -17.13 -13.04 -3.81
C LEU A 559 -17.61 -12.13 -4.94
N LEU A 560 -18.34 -11.07 -4.61
CA LEU A 560 -18.98 -10.18 -5.59
C LEU A 560 -18.06 -9.01 -6.00
N GLY A 561 -17.02 -8.71 -5.22
CA GLY A 561 -16.17 -7.53 -5.44
C GLY A 561 -16.93 -6.22 -5.24
N ARG A 562 -16.48 -5.19 -5.97
CA ARG A 562 -17.08 -3.84 -5.93
C ARG A 562 -18.19 -3.70 -6.95
N TRP A 563 -19.19 -4.57 -6.86
CA TRP A 563 -20.31 -4.61 -7.81
C TRP A 563 -21.12 -3.30 -7.80
N GLU A 564 -21.08 -2.53 -6.71
CA GLU A 564 -21.81 -1.26 -6.54
C GLU A 564 -21.34 -0.20 -7.54
N LEU A 565 -20.07 -0.30 -7.98
CA LEU A 565 -19.51 0.58 -9.02
C LEU A 565 -20.28 0.46 -10.33
N LEU A 566 -20.89 -0.69 -10.62
CA LEU A 566 -21.71 -0.92 -11.81
C LEU A 566 -22.79 0.16 -11.98
N PHE A 567 -23.35 0.62 -10.87
CA PHE A 567 -24.47 1.55 -10.87
C PHE A 567 -24.06 3.00 -10.63
N ALA A 568 -22.98 3.22 -9.87
CA ALA A 568 -22.56 4.56 -9.45
C ALA A 568 -21.45 5.15 -10.33
N SER A 569 -20.43 4.36 -10.66
CA SER A 569 -19.24 4.83 -11.38
C SER A 569 -18.66 3.68 -12.22
N PRO A 570 -19.01 3.60 -13.51
CA PRO A 570 -18.56 2.56 -14.41
C PRO A 570 -17.04 2.35 -14.34
N SER A 571 -16.65 1.08 -14.32
CA SER A 571 -15.28 0.59 -14.23
C SER A 571 -15.02 -0.42 -15.35
N MET A 572 -13.75 -0.77 -15.55
CA MET A 572 -13.38 -1.92 -16.39
C MET A 572 -13.38 -3.23 -15.61
N ASP A 573 -13.43 -3.16 -14.28
CA ASP A 573 -13.43 -4.31 -13.37
C ASP A 573 -14.45 -4.07 -12.25
N TYR A 574 -15.40 -5.00 -12.12
CA TYR A 574 -16.44 -5.00 -11.10
C TYR A 574 -16.30 -6.10 -10.05
N GLY A 575 -15.23 -6.91 -10.11
CA GLY A 575 -15.00 -8.01 -9.20
C GLY A 575 -15.13 -9.39 -9.84
N PRO A 576 -14.56 -10.41 -9.18
CA PRO A 576 -14.31 -11.71 -9.79
C PRO A 576 -15.58 -12.41 -10.28
N TRP A 577 -16.67 -12.32 -9.53
CA TRP A 577 -17.93 -12.96 -9.91
C TRP A 577 -18.61 -12.28 -11.10
N LEU A 578 -18.72 -10.94 -11.11
CA LEU A 578 -19.35 -10.22 -12.22
C LEU A 578 -18.56 -10.35 -13.51
N GLU A 579 -17.23 -10.29 -13.43
CA GLU A 579 -16.35 -10.51 -14.57
C GLU A 579 -16.52 -11.93 -15.12
N GLN A 580 -16.59 -12.94 -14.25
CA GLN A 580 -16.88 -14.31 -14.67
C GLN A 580 -18.25 -14.45 -15.34
N GLN A 581 -19.30 -13.81 -14.81
CA GLN A 581 -20.64 -13.84 -15.43
C GLN A 581 -20.63 -13.18 -16.81
N TYR A 582 -19.95 -12.05 -16.95
CA TYR A 582 -19.80 -11.32 -18.21
C TYR A 582 -19.02 -12.17 -19.24
N GLU A 583 -17.88 -12.74 -18.85
CA GLU A 583 -17.10 -13.61 -19.72
C GLU A 583 -17.89 -14.83 -20.21
N GLN A 584 -18.64 -15.49 -19.32
CA GLN A 584 -19.47 -16.63 -19.68
C GLN A 584 -20.59 -16.22 -20.63
N ALA A 585 -21.19 -15.04 -20.43
CA ALA A 585 -22.22 -14.52 -21.32
C ALA A 585 -21.67 -14.24 -22.72
N VAL A 586 -20.47 -13.67 -22.83
CA VAL A 586 -19.79 -13.48 -24.12
C VAL A 586 -19.46 -14.83 -24.78
N LYS A 587 -18.85 -15.76 -24.04
CA LYS A 587 -18.48 -17.10 -24.56
C LYS A 587 -19.69 -17.93 -25.01
N SER A 588 -20.84 -17.77 -24.37
CA SER A 588 -22.06 -18.49 -24.69
C SER A 588 -22.92 -17.81 -25.76
N GLY A 589 -22.55 -16.61 -26.22
CA GLY A 589 -23.33 -15.81 -27.16
C GLY A 589 -24.59 -15.17 -26.55
N VAL A 590 -24.72 -15.16 -25.22
CA VAL A 590 -25.74 -14.37 -24.53
C VAL A 590 -25.44 -12.88 -24.65
N ILE A 591 -24.16 -12.50 -24.64
CA ILE A 591 -23.69 -11.20 -25.09
C ILE A 591 -22.94 -11.43 -26.39
N ASP A 592 -23.35 -10.74 -27.45
CA ASP A 592 -22.64 -10.74 -28.74
C ASP A 592 -22.06 -9.35 -28.97
N LEU A 593 -20.74 -9.26 -29.15
CA LEU A 593 -20.03 -8.00 -29.32
C LEU A 593 -19.78 -7.76 -30.82
N GLU A 594 -20.27 -6.64 -31.36
CA GLU A 594 -20.15 -6.34 -32.78
C GLU A 594 -18.68 -6.03 -33.14
N SER A 595 -18.11 -6.78 -34.10
CA SER A 595 -16.82 -6.55 -34.78
C SER A 595 -15.71 -5.83 -33.95
N ALA A 596 -14.66 -6.57 -33.59
CA ALA A 596 -13.45 -6.11 -32.86
C ALA A 596 -12.66 -4.91 -33.48
N ASN A 597 -13.13 -4.33 -34.59
CA ASN A 597 -12.58 -3.10 -35.18
C ASN A 597 -13.09 -1.82 -34.51
N ASP A 598 -14.06 -1.89 -33.59
CA ASP A 598 -14.46 -0.75 -32.76
C ASP A 598 -13.55 -0.66 -31.51
N PRO A 599 -12.76 0.42 -31.34
CA PRO A 599 -11.86 0.57 -30.19
C PRO A 599 -12.57 0.48 -28.84
N MET A 600 -13.83 0.92 -28.75
CA MET A 600 -14.62 0.85 -27.52
C MET A 600 -15.01 -0.60 -27.18
N VAL A 601 -15.47 -1.36 -28.18
CA VAL A 601 -15.87 -2.76 -28.02
C VAL A 601 -14.66 -3.64 -27.75
N ALA A 602 -13.55 -3.41 -28.44
CA ALA A 602 -12.30 -4.14 -28.25
C ALA A 602 -11.75 -4.03 -26.81
N MET A 603 -11.96 -2.90 -26.13
CA MET A 603 -11.52 -2.72 -24.73
C MET A 603 -12.28 -3.60 -23.72
N ILE A 604 -13.47 -4.08 -24.07
CA ILE A 604 -14.35 -4.83 -23.17
C ILE A 604 -14.54 -6.27 -23.61
N ASP A 605 -13.90 -6.68 -24.71
CA ASP A 605 -13.95 -8.04 -25.21
C ASP A 605 -12.98 -8.93 -24.42
N PRO A 606 -13.47 -9.88 -23.60
CA PRO A 606 -12.61 -10.77 -22.83
C PRO A 606 -11.85 -11.78 -23.71
N THR A 607 -12.28 -12.00 -24.96
CA THR A 607 -11.63 -12.93 -25.90
C THR A 607 -10.43 -12.30 -26.61
N ALA A 608 -10.40 -10.97 -26.73
CA ALA A 608 -9.27 -10.23 -27.31
C ALA A 608 -7.98 -10.37 -26.48
N VAL A 609 -8.09 -10.53 -25.15
CA VAL A 609 -6.93 -10.75 -24.25
C VAL A 609 -6.39 -12.17 -24.37
N ALA A 610 -7.26 -13.17 -24.58
CA ALA A 610 -6.88 -14.58 -24.72
C ALA A 610 -6.05 -14.89 -25.99
N ALA A 611 -6.24 -14.12 -27.06
CA ALA A 611 -5.49 -14.26 -28.32
C ALA A 611 -3.98 -13.96 -28.19
N THR A 612 -3.54 -13.36 -27.06
CA THR A 612 -2.10 -13.17 -26.76
C THR A 612 -1.51 -14.25 -25.84
N ALA A 613 -2.36 -15.07 -25.21
CA ALA A 613 -1.95 -16.07 -24.21
C ALA A 613 -1.82 -17.50 -24.76
N GLU A 614 -2.42 -17.83 -25.91
CA GLU A 614 -2.27 -19.14 -26.57
C GLU A 614 -0.86 -19.38 -27.18
N GLY A 615 0.07 -18.43 -27.03
CA GLY A 615 1.48 -18.57 -27.43
C GLY A 615 2.46 -18.96 -26.32
N ALA A 616 2.02 -19.14 -25.07
CA ALA A 616 2.92 -19.41 -23.95
C ALA A 616 2.41 -20.55 -23.06
N GLU A 617 2.55 -21.79 -23.52
CA GLU A 617 2.65 -22.93 -22.61
C GLU A 617 3.98 -22.83 -21.83
N GLY A 618 3.92 -22.60 -20.51
CA GLY A 618 5.11 -22.63 -19.67
C GLY A 618 4.92 -22.20 -18.21
N ALA A 619 4.45 -23.13 -17.38
CA ALA A 619 4.62 -23.22 -15.91
C ALA A 619 3.97 -22.15 -14.99
N PRO A 620 3.52 -22.56 -13.76
CA PRO A 620 2.84 -21.67 -12.82
C PRO A 620 3.85 -20.81 -12.06
N VAL A 621 3.65 -19.49 -12.06
CA VAL A 621 4.41 -18.57 -11.20
C VAL A 621 3.60 -18.28 -9.95
N GLU A 622 4.19 -18.60 -8.81
CA GLU A 622 3.68 -18.33 -7.46
C GLU A 622 3.45 -16.83 -7.24
N LEU A 623 2.27 -16.49 -6.70
CA LEU A 623 1.94 -15.16 -6.22
C LEU A 623 2.69 -14.91 -4.90
N SER A 624 3.64 -13.97 -4.91
CA SER A 624 4.14 -13.32 -3.70
C SER A 624 3.54 -11.91 -3.60
N PRO A 625 3.08 -11.47 -2.42
CA PRO A 625 2.52 -10.15 -2.22
C PRO A 625 3.64 -9.12 -2.01
N THR A 626 3.26 -7.85 -2.08
CA THR A 626 4.00 -6.62 -1.71
C THR A 626 4.71 -5.91 -2.86
N GLU A 627 4.09 -4.83 -3.34
CA GLU A 627 4.72 -3.50 -3.37
C GLU A 627 3.64 -2.44 -3.63
N ALA A 628 3.54 -1.48 -2.71
CA ALA A 628 2.65 -0.34 -2.79
C ALA A 628 3.16 0.68 -3.81
N PRO A 629 2.31 1.27 -4.67
CA PRO A 629 2.77 2.31 -5.58
C PRO A 629 2.95 3.65 -4.85
N ALA A 630 4.17 4.18 -4.97
CA ALA A 630 4.55 5.53 -4.56
C ALA A 630 3.67 6.59 -5.24
N GLN A 631 3.22 7.55 -4.43
CA GLN A 631 2.51 8.75 -4.86
C GLN A 631 3.39 9.58 -5.80
N LYS A 632 2.95 9.78 -7.04
CA LYS A 632 3.39 10.88 -7.89
C LYS A 632 2.45 12.06 -7.65
N GLU A 633 2.93 13.08 -6.94
CA GLU A 633 2.30 14.39 -6.92
C GLU A 633 2.48 15.06 -8.28
N ALA A 634 1.37 15.56 -8.81
CA ALA A 634 1.28 16.36 -10.00
C ALA A 634 1.75 17.79 -9.70
N GLY A 635 2.77 18.24 -10.45
CA GLY A 635 2.96 19.66 -10.71
C GLY A 635 2.21 20.01 -11.99
N ASP A 636 1.14 20.79 -11.85
CA ASP A 636 0.42 21.38 -12.97
C ASP A 636 0.89 22.82 -13.19
N GLU A 637 0.93 23.18 -14.48
CA GLU A 637 1.38 24.46 -15.00
C GLU A 637 0.39 25.60 -14.70
N LYS A 638 0.99 26.77 -14.41
CA LYS A 638 0.61 28.13 -14.84
C LYS A 638 -0.81 28.66 -14.56
N GLU A 639 -0.88 29.60 -13.62
CA GLU A 639 -1.08 31.04 -13.91
C GLU A 639 -0.52 31.92 -12.78
#